data_AF-A0A132A6R8-F1
#
_entry.id   AF-A0A132A6R8-F1
#
_cell.length_a   1.000
_cell.length_b   1.000
_cell.length_c   1.000
_cell.angle_alpha   90.00
_cell.angle_beta   90.00
_cell.angle_gamma   90.00
#
_symmetry.space_group_name_H-M   'P 1'
#
loop_
_entity.id
_entity.type
_entity.pdbx_description
1 polymer ?
#
loop_
_entity_poly.entity_id
_entity_poly.type
_entity_poly.pdbx_seq_one_letter_code
_entity_poly.pdbx_strand_id
1 'polypeptide(L)'
;MLYAPINSGGVRGNVTFLQETEDEIKISVFLDLSSPSDIQVFDWAIHEFPVFFDIKNPCQATELGKSLYDLSRHGQIVLPNPNGKSLTFIDKNLSLQGLKTIWGRSLYLKSTNTSSRACSNIMTAGKIKTALATFTENISGTILFRENELQETMIFTNLFYNIDEYRSGSRNDWKIMVTDIIDSNRDLIKCDQLQILLDSEDTPDSLCSLSNHRDCKMGDLNAKNGQILIGSNNNRYSKRFFLDQHLSLDYLESISRNLYVVINWKNSNKIMSCAKISLLPAKEVKAHFNSDGVKGEITLKQNYKIDPTIVTIKLDNLRGRGKFLSIHQYPIQQQQTKDDDVCSNVGDRFNPFLIESKQNQSDHNFNRFDVDASFIDTNDQFEVGDLSGKHGHLSQFQDLQTYFNSHIDFNLPLFGVHSVVGRSIVIHNVDGDRWICSNIGYPERSIIAKATFYYPIVGSIIFQQSEIDPFSETTVFGELFYADGSGNVTTNHAWRVHMMPIGHDFYNWTRRCFSAGDVYNPFEISTGRQYSTQCFNENQLRCQVGDLSIKSKRLEINQFFSNRSTFFFYTDTLLPLSGKFSIIARSVVIEDDNAPPLRGKRMACATIKRSHPISVIANEWRTSAGIATNISGFIEMTQESVYDETKIEINIRGLNRLASGYHVHKVSVPMDKEFPCSGDVLYGHYNPFDIDSLIGPLPSIGSVDEYETGDLSGKFGLLNNLDRLSRKFYDFSLPLKGTNSIIGRSIVIHKEENNFRWACATIKPKVNRNEREILAIASFDDPRHLIQGYVRFRQIEYWDGSLSDTWIETYLTHQGNNKKTTYGHKWSVYVNQVGADAYNHIDSVRCLAGGYLWNPYLTYTKEAYKVECNPRRPLRCALGDIGGRHEPLIIGGDRQVFTDINLPLVGNNSIINRALVISMHNHSEMALACTNIKLDKHLLSNIVVQKVPAFTVAKFMHHMRLKLNATEWLVVPEIHKTKEMNNDECIQIMVHFYGDEAWKLQSEFNNLIEYGSIKRTTNGQLIKTYYKSCKIGK
;
A
#
# COMPACT_ATOMS: atom_id res chain seq x y z
N MET A 1 6.62 -22.48 -35.48
CA MET A 1 7.64 -23.01 -34.55
C MET A 1 7.08 -22.94 -33.14
N LEU A 2 7.25 -23.99 -32.35
CA LEU A 2 6.96 -24.01 -30.91
C LEU A 2 8.24 -24.35 -30.13
N TYR A 3 8.30 -24.00 -28.85
CA TYR A 3 9.45 -24.34 -28.01
C TYR A 3 9.04 -24.55 -26.55
N ALA A 4 9.84 -25.31 -25.83
CA ALA A 4 9.68 -25.61 -24.41
C ALA A 4 11.01 -25.35 -23.68
N PRO A 5 11.17 -24.19 -23.02
CA PRO A 5 12.36 -23.88 -22.25
C PRO A 5 12.31 -24.58 -20.89
N ILE A 6 13.36 -25.29 -20.49
CA ILE A 6 13.38 -26.09 -19.27
C ILE A 6 14.46 -25.54 -18.32
N ASN A 7 14.10 -25.34 -17.06
CA ASN A 7 15.01 -25.01 -15.96
C ASN A 7 14.43 -25.56 -14.65
N SER A 8 14.32 -26.89 -14.56
CA SER A 8 13.74 -27.61 -13.42
C SER A 8 14.35 -28.99 -13.26
N GLY A 9 14.33 -29.57 -12.05
CA GLY A 9 14.77 -30.95 -11.83
C GLY A 9 16.24 -31.22 -12.19
N GLY A 10 17.12 -30.22 -12.09
CA GLY A 10 18.52 -30.35 -12.49
C GLY A 10 18.75 -30.44 -14.01
N VAL A 11 17.72 -30.17 -14.83
CA VAL A 11 17.80 -30.12 -16.29
C VAL A 11 17.59 -28.69 -16.77
N ARG A 12 18.46 -28.23 -17.69
CA ARG A 12 18.40 -26.89 -18.30
C ARG A 12 18.46 -26.96 -19.81
N GLY A 13 17.86 -25.98 -20.48
CA GLY A 13 17.98 -25.79 -21.93
C GLY A 13 16.62 -25.59 -22.61
N ASN A 14 16.47 -26.05 -23.84
CA ASN A 14 15.21 -25.96 -24.56
C ASN A 14 14.98 -27.16 -25.49
N VAL A 15 13.71 -27.41 -25.80
CA VAL A 15 13.29 -28.28 -26.89
C VAL A 15 12.49 -27.45 -27.87
N THR A 16 12.84 -27.51 -29.15
CA THR A 16 12.18 -26.74 -30.21
C THR A 16 11.50 -27.68 -31.22
N PHE A 17 10.34 -27.26 -31.69
CA PHE A 17 9.52 -27.98 -32.67
C PHE A 17 9.34 -27.07 -33.89
N LEU A 18 9.88 -27.49 -35.03
CA LEU A 18 9.85 -26.73 -36.27
C LEU A 18 9.20 -27.55 -37.38
N GLN A 19 8.21 -26.95 -38.06
CA GLN A 19 7.59 -27.55 -39.23
C GLN A 19 8.58 -27.44 -40.39
N GLU A 20 9.08 -28.57 -40.92
CA GLU A 20 9.96 -28.58 -42.11
C GLU A 20 9.17 -28.78 -43.41
N THR A 21 8.20 -29.70 -43.41
CA THR A 21 7.25 -29.94 -44.52
C THR A 21 5.82 -30.03 -43.96
N GLU A 22 4.78 -30.17 -44.78
CA GLU A 22 3.38 -30.26 -44.28
C GLU A 22 3.20 -31.37 -43.23
N ASP A 23 3.90 -32.50 -43.37
CA ASP A 23 3.73 -33.68 -42.51
C ASP A 23 4.95 -34.00 -41.62
N GLU A 24 6.03 -33.24 -41.69
CA GLU A 24 7.26 -33.53 -40.91
C GLU A 24 7.62 -32.39 -39.96
N ILE A 25 7.65 -32.72 -38.67
CA ILE A 25 8.10 -31.83 -37.60
C ILE A 25 9.48 -32.27 -37.12
N LYS A 26 10.42 -31.33 -37.21
CA LYS A 26 11.75 -31.47 -36.64
C LYS A 26 11.74 -31.06 -35.18
N ILE A 27 12.20 -31.98 -34.33
CA ILE A 27 12.37 -31.78 -32.90
C ILE A 27 13.86 -31.60 -32.63
N SER A 28 14.28 -30.42 -32.19
CA SER A 28 15.66 -30.16 -31.76
C SER A 28 15.72 -30.05 -30.24
N VAL A 29 16.49 -30.92 -29.61
CA VAL A 29 16.67 -31.00 -28.16
C VAL A 29 18.06 -30.46 -27.82
N PHE A 30 18.09 -29.37 -27.05
CA PHE A 30 19.30 -28.77 -26.51
C PHE A 30 19.15 -28.71 -24.99
N LEU A 31 19.56 -29.77 -24.31
CA LEU A 31 19.44 -29.91 -22.86
C LEU A 31 20.81 -30.25 -22.26
N ASP A 32 21.01 -29.82 -21.02
CA ASP A 32 22.19 -30.10 -20.22
C ASP A 32 21.81 -30.38 -18.76
N LEU A 33 22.70 -31.06 -18.05
CA LEU A 33 22.55 -31.32 -16.62
C LEU A 33 23.23 -30.24 -15.79
N SER A 34 22.55 -29.89 -14.70
CA SER A 34 23.09 -29.03 -13.67
C SER A 34 24.41 -29.53 -13.11
N SER A 35 24.49 -30.83 -12.79
CA SER A 35 25.73 -31.48 -12.35
C SER A 35 26.24 -32.44 -13.42
N PRO A 36 27.39 -32.16 -14.05
CA PRO A 36 27.90 -32.97 -15.17
C PRO A 36 28.52 -34.31 -14.74
N SER A 37 28.61 -34.61 -13.45
CA SER A 37 29.27 -35.83 -12.95
C SER A 37 28.44 -37.11 -13.15
N ASP A 38 27.12 -37.00 -13.36
CA ASP A 38 26.23 -38.16 -13.48
C ASP A 38 25.57 -38.22 -14.85
N ILE A 39 25.77 -39.33 -15.57
CA ILE A 39 25.01 -39.63 -16.79
C ILE A 39 23.57 -39.93 -16.38
N GLN A 40 22.61 -39.17 -16.90
CA GLN A 40 21.18 -39.41 -16.69
C GLN A 40 20.48 -39.71 -18.00
N VAL A 41 19.56 -40.67 -17.94
CA VAL A 41 18.77 -41.09 -19.08
C VAL A 41 17.30 -40.75 -18.82
N PHE A 42 16.71 -39.94 -19.69
CA PHE A 42 15.35 -39.42 -19.53
C PHE A 42 14.39 -40.05 -20.52
N ASP A 43 13.28 -40.56 -19.99
CA ASP A 43 12.06 -40.71 -20.75
C ASP A 43 11.38 -39.35 -20.93
N TRP A 44 10.78 -39.13 -22.08
CA TRP A 44 10.20 -37.84 -22.41
C TRP A 44 8.88 -37.98 -23.16
N ALA A 45 7.92 -37.16 -22.78
CA ALA A 45 6.56 -37.24 -23.33
C ALA A 45 5.84 -35.89 -23.26
N ILE A 46 4.84 -35.73 -24.12
CA ILE A 46 3.91 -34.60 -24.09
C ILE A 46 2.71 -35.01 -23.23
N HIS A 47 2.38 -34.15 -22.27
CA HIS A 47 1.32 -34.34 -21.30
C HIS A 47 0.16 -33.36 -21.52
N GLU A 48 -1.02 -33.73 -21.03
CA GLU A 48 -2.28 -33.07 -21.33
C GLU A 48 -2.40 -31.64 -20.80
N PHE A 49 -1.93 -31.36 -19.59
CA PHE A 49 -2.18 -30.08 -18.92
C PHE A 49 -0.91 -29.20 -18.91
N PRO A 50 -1.06 -27.87 -18.97
CA PRO A 50 0.07 -26.96 -18.79
C PRO A 50 0.63 -27.06 -17.36
N VAL A 51 1.92 -26.82 -17.25
CA VAL A 51 2.67 -26.66 -16.01
C VAL A 51 2.32 -25.31 -15.38
N PHE A 52 1.87 -25.34 -14.12
CA PHE A 52 1.74 -24.15 -13.28
C PHE A 52 2.99 -24.03 -12.43
N PHE A 53 3.71 -22.92 -12.55
CA PHE A 53 5.02 -22.75 -11.92
C PHE A 53 4.93 -22.21 -10.49
N ASP A 54 3.74 -21.84 -10.01
CA ASP A 54 3.50 -21.30 -8.68
C ASP A 54 3.29 -22.36 -7.58
N ILE A 55 3.56 -23.64 -7.85
CA ILE A 55 3.38 -24.75 -6.90
C ILE A 55 4.68 -25.51 -6.64
N LYS A 56 4.78 -26.18 -5.48
CA LYS A 56 6.01 -26.87 -5.03
C LYS A 56 6.51 -27.95 -5.99
N ASN A 57 5.59 -28.75 -6.54
CA ASN A 57 5.93 -29.91 -7.38
C ASN A 57 5.18 -29.86 -8.72
N PRO A 58 5.57 -28.97 -9.64
CA PRO A 58 4.82 -28.69 -10.86
C PRO A 58 4.78 -29.90 -11.82
N CYS A 59 5.80 -30.77 -11.77
CA CYS A 59 5.95 -31.91 -12.69
C CYS A 59 5.30 -33.21 -12.19
N GLN A 60 4.38 -33.16 -11.22
CA GLN A 60 3.67 -34.36 -10.77
C GLN A 60 2.62 -34.80 -11.80
N ALA A 61 2.44 -36.13 -11.94
CA ALA A 61 1.45 -36.69 -12.85
C ALA A 61 -0.01 -36.31 -12.49
N THR A 62 -0.27 -35.93 -11.24
CA THR A 62 -1.56 -35.37 -10.80
C THR A 62 -1.82 -33.96 -11.36
N GLU A 63 -0.75 -33.23 -11.65
CA GLU A 63 -0.80 -31.86 -12.19
C GLU A 63 -0.77 -31.83 -13.71
N LEU A 64 0.07 -32.67 -14.34
CA LEU A 64 0.26 -32.68 -15.80
C LEU A 64 -0.79 -33.48 -16.58
N GLY A 65 -1.64 -34.25 -15.90
CA GLY A 65 -2.66 -35.06 -16.57
C GLY A 65 -2.07 -36.29 -17.28
N LYS A 66 -2.79 -36.81 -18.28
CA LYS A 66 -2.37 -38.04 -18.98
C LYS A 66 -1.20 -37.75 -19.93
N SER A 67 -0.34 -38.74 -20.16
CA SER A 67 0.61 -38.70 -21.26
C SER A 67 -0.16 -38.85 -22.57
N LEU A 68 -0.05 -37.88 -23.47
CA LEU A 68 -0.72 -37.84 -24.77
C LEU A 68 0.13 -38.45 -25.86
N TYR A 69 1.44 -38.18 -25.81
CA TYR A 69 2.37 -38.63 -26.84
C TYR A 69 3.73 -38.93 -26.23
N ASP A 70 4.11 -40.20 -26.27
CA ASP A 70 5.43 -40.65 -25.83
C ASP A 70 6.48 -40.28 -26.90
N LEU A 71 7.46 -39.45 -26.54
CA LEU A 71 8.56 -39.05 -27.43
C LEU A 71 9.76 -39.99 -27.31
N SER A 72 9.84 -40.83 -26.27
CA SER A 72 10.88 -41.83 -26.11
C SER A 72 10.92 -42.86 -27.24
N ARG A 73 9.87 -42.93 -28.07
CA ARG A 73 9.85 -43.73 -29.32
C ARG A 73 10.97 -43.35 -30.30
N HIS A 74 11.46 -42.11 -30.23
CA HIS A 74 12.58 -41.60 -31.04
C HIS A 74 13.94 -41.90 -30.41
N GLY A 75 13.95 -42.48 -29.21
CA GLY A 75 15.12 -42.66 -28.36
C GLY A 75 14.97 -41.91 -27.04
N GLN A 76 15.59 -42.44 -25.99
CA GLN A 76 15.72 -41.76 -24.70
C GLN A 76 16.77 -40.65 -24.79
N ILE A 77 16.60 -39.58 -24.01
CA ILE A 77 17.56 -38.49 -23.96
C ILE A 77 18.65 -38.84 -22.94
N VAL A 78 19.91 -38.93 -23.38
CA VAL A 78 21.07 -39.15 -22.52
C VAL A 78 21.79 -37.83 -22.30
N LEU A 79 21.92 -37.40 -21.04
CA LEU A 79 22.60 -36.17 -20.64
C LEU A 79 23.78 -36.49 -19.68
N PRO A 80 24.89 -35.74 -19.74
CA PRO A 80 25.20 -34.71 -20.75
C PRO A 80 25.41 -35.35 -22.14
N ASN A 81 25.14 -34.59 -23.21
CA ASN A 81 25.28 -35.13 -24.56
C ASN A 81 26.78 -35.38 -24.90
N PRO A 82 27.18 -36.63 -25.23
CA PRO A 82 28.58 -36.96 -25.52
C PRO A 82 29.22 -36.12 -26.64
N ASN A 83 28.39 -35.64 -27.59
CA ASN A 83 28.85 -34.93 -28.79
C ASN A 83 28.73 -33.41 -28.70
N GLY A 84 28.18 -32.87 -27.59
CA GLY A 84 27.98 -31.42 -27.38
C GLY A 84 27.08 -30.71 -28.40
N LYS A 85 26.40 -31.44 -29.29
CA LYS A 85 25.49 -30.90 -30.33
C LYS A 85 24.03 -31.06 -29.92
N SER A 86 23.11 -30.28 -30.51
CA SER A 86 21.68 -30.54 -30.34
C SER A 86 21.29 -31.91 -30.91
N LEU A 87 20.49 -32.69 -30.18
CA LEU A 87 19.87 -33.90 -30.73
C LEU A 87 18.72 -33.50 -31.64
N THR A 88 18.56 -34.17 -32.77
CA THR A 88 17.51 -33.85 -33.75
C THR A 88 16.74 -35.11 -34.13
N PHE A 89 15.42 -35.02 -34.11
CA PHE A 89 14.49 -36.08 -34.45
C PHE A 89 13.44 -35.57 -35.44
N ILE A 90 12.84 -36.47 -36.22
CA ILE A 90 11.75 -36.16 -37.14
C ILE A 90 10.51 -36.94 -36.71
N ASP A 91 9.39 -36.24 -36.51
CA ASP A 91 8.11 -36.83 -36.16
C ASP A 91 7.05 -36.51 -37.23
N LYS A 92 6.29 -37.53 -37.64
CA LYS A 92 5.25 -37.43 -38.68
C LYS A 92 3.81 -37.40 -38.15
N ASN A 93 3.62 -37.59 -36.85
CA ASN A 93 2.29 -37.69 -36.23
C ASN A 93 1.97 -36.50 -35.33
N LEU A 94 2.97 -35.71 -34.95
CA LEU A 94 2.78 -34.46 -34.24
C LEU A 94 2.12 -33.42 -35.14
N SER A 95 1.46 -32.44 -34.53
CA SER A 95 0.95 -31.26 -35.22
C SER A 95 1.25 -30.02 -34.39
N LEU A 96 1.65 -28.94 -35.06
CA LEU A 96 1.92 -27.64 -34.41
C LEU A 96 0.74 -26.67 -34.52
N GLN A 97 -0.31 -27.04 -35.27
CA GLN A 97 -1.46 -26.19 -35.57
C GLN A 97 -2.76 -27.01 -35.52
N GLY A 98 -3.87 -26.31 -35.34
CA GLY A 98 -5.23 -26.82 -35.27
C GLY A 98 -5.54 -27.68 -34.05
N LEU A 99 -6.65 -28.43 -34.10
CA LEU A 99 -7.20 -29.14 -32.94
C LEU A 99 -6.29 -30.24 -32.34
N LYS A 100 -5.27 -30.68 -33.09
CA LYS A 100 -4.27 -31.65 -32.63
C LYS A 100 -2.95 -31.00 -32.23
N THR A 101 -2.90 -29.66 -32.14
CA THR A 101 -1.67 -28.94 -31.77
C THR A 101 -1.17 -29.36 -30.39
N ILE A 102 0.14 -29.38 -30.24
CA ILE A 102 0.84 -29.54 -28.97
C ILE A 102 1.02 -28.21 -28.21
N TRP A 103 0.62 -27.09 -28.79
CA TRP A 103 0.66 -25.78 -28.12
C TRP A 103 -0.21 -25.77 -26.85
N GLY A 104 0.31 -25.16 -25.78
CA GLY A 104 -0.36 -25.08 -24.48
C GLY A 104 -0.28 -26.37 -23.64
N ARG A 105 0.32 -27.44 -24.19
CA ARG A 105 0.62 -28.69 -23.47
C ARG A 105 1.94 -28.60 -22.72
N SER A 106 2.20 -29.56 -21.83
CA SER A 106 3.49 -29.65 -21.14
C SER A 106 4.41 -30.72 -21.74
N LEU A 107 5.68 -30.41 -21.87
CA LEU A 107 6.75 -31.38 -22.05
C LEU A 107 7.18 -31.90 -20.67
N TYR A 108 7.29 -33.22 -20.52
CA TYR A 108 7.70 -33.89 -19.29
C TYR A 108 8.92 -34.78 -19.54
N LEU A 109 9.89 -34.70 -18.64
CA LEU A 109 11.11 -35.49 -18.61
C LEU A 109 11.16 -36.25 -17.28
N LYS A 110 11.35 -37.57 -17.36
CA LYS A 110 11.49 -38.44 -16.19
C LYS A 110 12.80 -39.20 -16.29
N SER A 111 13.67 -39.01 -15.31
CA SER A 111 14.88 -39.80 -15.22
C SER A 111 14.53 -41.28 -14.97
N THR A 112 15.21 -42.18 -15.66
CA THR A 112 15.05 -43.63 -15.54
C THR A 112 15.96 -44.21 -14.46
N ASN A 113 17.07 -43.53 -14.17
CA ASN A 113 18.08 -43.93 -13.21
C ASN A 113 18.02 -43.14 -11.89
N THR A 114 17.32 -42.00 -11.86
CA THR A 114 17.09 -41.21 -10.64
C THR A 114 15.60 -40.91 -10.46
N SER A 115 15.24 -40.30 -9.33
CA SER A 115 13.88 -39.79 -9.10
C SER A 115 13.62 -38.43 -9.75
N SER A 116 14.59 -37.87 -10.50
CA SER A 116 14.48 -36.53 -11.06
C SER A 116 13.37 -36.42 -12.11
N ARG A 117 12.69 -35.28 -12.08
CA ARG A 117 11.59 -34.93 -13.00
C ARG A 117 11.74 -33.47 -13.39
N ALA A 118 11.67 -33.20 -14.69
CA ALA A 118 11.67 -31.85 -15.23
C ALA A 118 10.46 -31.68 -16.15
N CYS A 119 9.93 -30.47 -16.24
CA CYS A 119 8.80 -30.18 -17.11
C CYS A 119 8.76 -28.71 -17.52
N SER A 120 8.11 -28.43 -18.63
CA SER A 120 7.84 -27.06 -19.07
C SER A 120 6.66 -27.01 -20.04
N ASN A 121 6.17 -25.80 -20.33
CA ASN A 121 5.09 -25.56 -21.29
C ASN A 121 5.63 -25.42 -22.71
N ILE A 122 4.90 -26.01 -23.66
CA ILE A 122 5.14 -25.84 -25.09
C ILE A 122 4.45 -24.56 -25.54
N MET A 123 5.25 -23.54 -25.81
CA MET A 123 4.84 -22.17 -26.05
C MET A 123 5.25 -21.67 -27.45
N THR A 124 4.62 -20.57 -27.86
CA THR A 124 4.94 -19.84 -29.09
C THR A 124 5.74 -18.58 -28.76
N ALA A 125 6.48 -18.05 -29.73
CA ALA A 125 7.22 -16.79 -29.58
C ALA A 125 6.33 -15.56 -29.80
N GLY A 126 5.15 -15.77 -30.41
CA GLY A 126 4.18 -14.73 -30.68
C GLY A 126 3.51 -14.18 -29.42
N LYS A 127 2.82 -13.05 -29.56
CA LYS A 127 1.98 -12.48 -28.50
C LYS A 127 0.84 -13.43 -28.14
N ILE A 128 0.56 -13.53 -26.84
CA ILE A 128 -0.53 -14.35 -26.31
C ILE A 128 -1.48 -13.46 -25.54
N LYS A 129 -2.77 -13.49 -25.88
CA LYS A 129 -3.82 -12.87 -25.07
C LYS A 129 -4.26 -13.85 -24.00
N THR A 130 -4.49 -13.37 -22.78
CA THR A 130 -4.90 -14.20 -21.64
C THR A 130 -6.16 -13.63 -21.03
N ALA A 131 -7.15 -14.49 -20.75
CA ALA A 131 -8.36 -14.12 -20.04
C ALA A 131 -8.72 -15.19 -19.00
N LEU A 132 -9.42 -14.79 -17.94
CA LEU A 132 -9.79 -15.66 -16.83
C LEU A 132 -11.27 -15.49 -16.50
N ALA A 133 -11.93 -16.60 -16.18
CA ALA A 133 -13.24 -16.61 -15.54
C ALA A 133 -13.15 -17.38 -14.22
N THR A 134 -13.51 -16.72 -13.11
CA THR A 134 -13.44 -17.29 -11.75
C THR A 134 -14.83 -17.57 -11.22
N PHE A 135 -15.09 -18.83 -10.88
CA PHE A 135 -16.33 -19.29 -10.26
C PHE A 135 -16.15 -19.34 -8.73
N THR A 136 -17.16 -18.88 -7.99
CA THR A 136 -17.11 -18.79 -6.52
C THR A 136 -18.37 -19.25 -5.80
N GLU A 137 -19.49 -19.45 -6.48
CA GLU A 137 -20.79 -19.77 -5.87
C GLU A 137 -21.01 -21.29 -5.71
N ASN A 138 -21.97 -21.91 -6.42
CA ASN A 138 -22.24 -23.36 -6.36
C ASN A 138 -21.03 -24.21 -6.77
N ILE A 139 -20.21 -23.63 -7.64
CA ILE A 139 -18.98 -24.20 -8.18
C ILE A 139 -17.86 -23.22 -7.85
N SER A 140 -16.70 -23.74 -7.46
CA SER A 140 -15.45 -22.99 -7.39
C SER A 140 -14.47 -23.44 -8.44
N GLY A 141 -13.60 -22.52 -8.82
CA GLY A 141 -12.48 -22.80 -9.69
C GLY A 141 -12.34 -21.76 -10.80
N THR A 142 -11.53 -22.08 -11.79
CA THR A 142 -11.20 -21.14 -12.85
C THR A 142 -11.26 -21.78 -14.23
N ILE A 143 -11.55 -20.94 -15.22
CA ILE A 143 -11.38 -21.23 -16.64
C ILE A 143 -10.39 -20.20 -17.18
N LEU A 144 -9.25 -20.69 -17.65
CA LEU A 144 -8.20 -19.93 -18.32
C LEU A 144 -8.39 -20.04 -19.83
N PHE A 145 -8.45 -18.89 -20.50
CA PHE A 145 -8.43 -18.78 -21.95
C PHE A 145 -7.10 -18.16 -22.36
N ARG A 146 -6.42 -18.75 -23.34
CA ARG A 146 -5.27 -18.10 -23.99
C ARG A 146 -5.36 -18.24 -25.49
N GLU A 147 -5.15 -17.14 -26.20
CA GLU A 147 -5.20 -17.09 -27.67
C GLU A 147 -3.81 -16.75 -28.22
N ASN A 148 -3.37 -17.51 -29.24
CA ASN A 148 -2.13 -17.24 -29.96
C ASN A 148 -2.35 -16.37 -31.21
N GLU A 149 -1.28 -16.00 -31.90
CA GLU A 149 -1.34 -15.19 -33.12
C GLU A 149 -2.03 -15.88 -34.31
N LEU A 150 -2.25 -17.19 -34.24
CA LEU A 150 -3.00 -17.96 -35.23
C LEU A 150 -4.51 -18.01 -34.91
N GLN A 151 -4.97 -17.25 -33.89
CA GLN A 151 -6.34 -17.25 -33.39
C GLN A 151 -6.81 -18.64 -32.91
N GLU A 152 -5.88 -19.45 -32.44
CA GLU A 152 -6.18 -20.68 -31.73
C GLU A 152 -6.27 -20.36 -30.24
N THR A 153 -7.37 -20.77 -29.61
CA THR A 153 -7.63 -20.50 -28.20
C THR A 153 -7.56 -21.79 -27.39
N MET A 154 -6.57 -21.90 -26.51
CA MET A 154 -6.54 -22.94 -25.50
C MET A 154 -7.46 -22.58 -24.33
N ILE A 155 -8.19 -23.57 -23.83
CA ILE A 155 -9.09 -23.44 -22.69
C ILE A 155 -8.68 -24.46 -21.63
N PHE A 156 -8.17 -23.99 -20.50
CA PHE A 156 -7.87 -24.85 -19.35
C PHE A 156 -8.86 -24.59 -18.23
N THR A 157 -9.48 -25.65 -17.72
CA THR A 157 -10.52 -25.57 -16.70
C THR A 157 -10.08 -26.34 -15.47
N ASN A 158 -10.37 -25.82 -14.29
CA ASN A 158 -10.31 -26.56 -13.03
C ASN A 158 -11.53 -26.17 -12.19
N LEU A 159 -12.58 -27.00 -12.20
CA LEU A 159 -13.86 -26.69 -11.57
C LEU A 159 -14.30 -27.79 -10.61
N PHE A 160 -14.80 -27.41 -9.43
CA PHE A 160 -15.25 -28.34 -8.40
C PHE A 160 -16.41 -27.77 -7.57
N TYR A 161 -17.18 -28.64 -6.94
CA TYR A 161 -18.32 -28.25 -6.12
C TYR A 161 -17.91 -27.62 -4.77
N ASN A 162 -18.66 -26.60 -4.35
CA ASN A 162 -18.53 -25.95 -3.02
C ASN A 162 -19.50 -26.47 -1.96
N ILE A 163 -20.46 -27.29 -2.38
CA ILE A 163 -21.57 -27.76 -1.55
C ILE A 163 -21.44 -29.27 -1.40
N ASP A 164 -21.49 -29.75 -0.14
CA ASP A 164 -21.25 -31.16 0.21
C ASP A 164 -22.35 -32.12 -0.29
N GLU A 165 -23.47 -31.58 -0.78
CA GLU A 165 -24.58 -32.35 -1.37
C GLU A 165 -24.14 -33.13 -2.63
N TYR A 166 -23.13 -32.64 -3.35
CA TYR A 166 -22.66 -33.23 -4.61
C TYR A 166 -21.42 -34.10 -4.41
N ARG A 167 -21.64 -35.37 -4.01
CA ARG A 167 -20.55 -36.32 -3.72
C ARG A 167 -19.82 -36.88 -4.93
N SER A 168 -20.40 -36.76 -6.14
CA SER A 168 -19.84 -37.28 -7.38
C SER A 168 -19.70 -36.17 -8.42
N GLY A 169 -18.57 -36.15 -9.13
CA GLY A 169 -18.37 -35.21 -10.24
C GLY A 169 -19.41 -35.36 -11.36
N SER A 170 -19.65 -34.29 -12.11
CA SER A 170 -20.73 -34.20 -13.09
C SER A 170 -20.26 -33.61 -14.42
N ARG A 171 -20.92 -34.00 -15.51
CA ARG A 171 -20.72 -33.43 -16.84
C ARG A 171 -21.88 -32.49 -17.15
N ASN A 172 -21.58 -31.29 -17.60
CA ASN A 172 -22.55 -30.21 -17.74
C ASN A 172 -22.37 -29.49 -19.07
N ASP A 173 -23.46 -28.92 -19.56
CA ASP A 173 -23.43 -28.08 -20.75
C ASP A 173 -22.94 -26.69 -20.35
N TRP A 174 -22.18 -26.05 -21.24
CA TRP A 174 -21.54 -24.78 -20.97
C TRP A 174 -21.46 -23.95 -22.25
N LYS A 175 -21.65 -22.64 -22.10
CA LYS A 175 -21.76 -21.68 -23.20
C LYS A 175 -21.16 -20.33 -22.79
N ILE A 176 -20.79 -19.52 -23.77
CA ILE A 176 -20.46 -18.10 -23.55
C ILE A 176 -21.67 -17.27 -23.95
N MET A 177 -22.20 -16.53 -22.98
CA MET A 177 -23.34 -15.65 -23.13
C MET A 177 -22.89 -14.20 -23.01
N VAL A 178 -23.62 -13.29 -23.64
CA VAL A 178 -23.34 -11.86 -23.63
C VAL A 178 -24.45 -11.07 -22.95
N THR A 179 -24.09 -9.94 -22.37
CA THR A 179 -25.06 -8.97 -21.83
C THR A 179 -25.75 -8.21 -22.95
N ASP A 180 -26.96 -7.72 -22.68
CA ASP A 180 -27.59 -6.72 -23.55
C ASP A 180 -26.81 -5.38 -23.50
N ILE A 181 -26.86 -4.60 -24.58
CA ILE A 181 -26.14 -3.32 -24.76
C ILE A 181 -26.53 -2.30 -23.67
N ILE A 182 -27.77 -2.38 -23.18
CA ILE A 182 -28.32 -1.46 -22.18
C ILE A 182 -27.81 -1.79 -20.76
N ASP A 183 -27.38 -3.03 -20.52
CA ASP A 183 -26.99 -3.56 -19.19
C ASP A 183 -25.47 -3.59 -18.94
N SER A 184 -24.69 -2.87 -19.75
CA SER A 184 -23.22 -2.84 -19.70
C SER A 184 -22.61 -2.38 -18.36
N ASN A 185 -23.40 -1.80 -17.45
CA ASN A 185 -22.90 -0.99 -16.35
C ASN A 185 -23.15 -1.54 -14.93
N ARG A 186 -23.34 -2.86 -14.75
CA ARG A 186 -23.47 -3.45 -13.40
C ARG A 186 -22.73 -4.79 -13.27
N ASP A 187 -21.81 -4.87 -12.31
CA ASP A 187 -21.22 -6.12 -11.76
C ASP A 187 -22.27 -7.01 -11.03
N LEU A 188 -23.55 -6.89 -11.37
CA LEU A 188 -24.71 -7.40 -10.62
C LEU A 188 -25.70 -8.16 -11.51
N ILE A 189 -25.23 -8.71 -12.63
CA ILE A 189 -26.09 -9.54 -13.48
C ILE A 189 -26.30 -10.87 -12.78
N LYS A 190 -27.56 -11.21 -12.50
CA LYS A 190 -27.91 -12.56 -12.08
C LYS A 190 -27.74 -13.47 -13.28
N CYS A 191 -27.13 -14.65 -13.11
CA CYS A 191 -26.88 -15.56 -14.22
C CYS A 191 -28.14 -15.86 -15.05
N ASP A 192 -29.31 -15.91 -14.41
CA ASP A 192 -30.62 -16.12 -15.06
C ASP A 192 -31.04 -15.03 -16.07
N GLN A 193 -30.39 -13.87 -16.06
CA GLN A 193 -30.65 -12.77 -17.00
C GLN A 193 -29.86 -12.92 -18.32
N LEU A 194 -28.89 -13.83 -18.38
CA LEU A 194 -28.08 -14.06 -19.58
C LEU A 194 -28.87 -14.92 -20.57
N GLN A 195 -29.36 -14.30 -21.64
CA GLN A 195 -30.19 -14.96 -22.66
C GLN A 195 -29.57 -14.98 -24.06
N ILE A 196 -28.58 -14.13 -24.32
CA ILE A 196 -27.99 -13.97 -25.65
C ILE A 196 -26.72 -14.83 -25.73
N LEU A 197 -26.72 -15.81 -26.65
CA LEU A 197 -25.53 -16.59 -26.98
C LEU A 197 -24.54 -15.73 -27.74
N LEU A 198 -23.24 -15.87 -27.47
CA LEU A 198 -22.20 -15.21 -28.23
C LEU A 198 -22.16 -15.78 -29.66
N ASP A 199 -22.62 -15.00 -30.62
CA ASP A 199 -22.53 -15.30 -32.05
C ASP A 199 -22.55 -13.97 -32.81
N SER A 200 -21.39 -13.50 -33.23
CA SER A 200 -21.24 -12.22 -33.92
C SER A 200 -21.43 -12.33 -35.44
N GLU A 201 -21.33 -13.54 -35.98
CA GLU A 201 -21.34 -13.81 -37.42
C GLU A 201 -22.65 -14.50 -37.89
N ASP A 202 -23.62 -14.67 -36.98
CA ASP A 202 -24.86 -15.43 -37.21
C ASP A 202 -24.58 -16.79 -37.88
N THR A 203 -23.61 -17.53 -37.33
CA THR A 203 -23.07 -18.74 -37.97
C THR A 203 -24.14 -19.85 -38.10
N PRO A 204 -24.38 -20.40 -39.31
CA PRO A 204 -25.27 -21.54 -39.49
C PRO A 204 -24.66 -22.81 -38.87
N ASP A 205 -25.34 -23.40 -37.90
CA ASP A 205 -24.83 -24.49 -37.06
C ASP A 205 -25.04 -25.91 -37.62
N SER A 206 -25.44 -26.04 -38.89
CA SER A 206 -25.78 -27.32 -39.51
C SER A 206 -24.60 -28.29 -39.67
N LEU A 207 -23.37 -27.76 -39.77
CA LEU A 207 -22.13 -28.54 -39.90
C LEU A 207 -21.26 -28.48 -38.63
N CYS A 208 -21.79 -27.90 -37.55
CA CYS A 208 -21.08 -27.78 -36.28
C CYS A 208 -20.74 -29.17 -35.71
N SER A 209 -19.47 -29.39 -35.38
CA SER A 209 -19.00 -30.63 -34.75
C SER A 209 -17.73 -30.42 -33.93
N LEU A 210 -17.37 -31.43 -33.12
CA LEU A 210 -16.12 -31.48 -32.35
C LEU A 210 -14.83 -31.44 -33.22
N SER A 211 -14.96 -31.62 -34.53
CA SER A 211 -13.85 -31.54 -35.48
C SER A 211 -13.91 -30.32 -36.40
N ASN A 212 -15.01 -29.56 -36.37
CA ASN A 212 -15.24 -28.41 -37.23
C ASN A 212 -15.85 -27.26 -36.42
N HIS A 213 -14.99 -26.52 -35.73
CA HIS A 213 -15.40 -25.47 -34.81
C HIS A 213 -15.84 -24.19 -35.53
N ARG A 214 -15.39 -23.97 -36.77
CA ARG A 214 -15.68 -22.75 -37.54
C ARG A 214 -17.15 -22.68 -37.96
N ASP A 215 -17.80 -23.83 -38.17
CA ASP A 215 -19.23 -23.93 -38.45
C ASP A 215 -20.09 -23.98 -37.16
N CYS A 216 -19.49 -23.80 -35.99
CA CYS A 216 -20.19 -23.69 -34.73
C CYS A 216 -20.31 -22.23 -34.32
N LYS A 217 -21.46 -21.87 -33.74
CA LYS A 217 -21.64 -20.59 -33.06
C LYS A 217 -20.54 -20.38 -32.03
N MET A 218 -19.91 -19.19 -32.05
CA MET A 218 -18.70 -18.90 -31.27
C MET A 218 -18.85 -19.20 -29.76
N GLY A 219 -20.02 -18.92 -29.20
CA GLY A 219 -20.36 -19.15 -27.79
C GLY A 219 -20.82 -20.55 -27.43
N ASP A 220 -21.12 -21.44 -28.40
CA ASP A 220 -21.57 -22.81 -28.10
C ASP A 220 -20.37 -23.73 -27.83
N LEU A 221 -19.77 -23.56 -26.64
CA LEU A 221 -18.63 -24.35 -26.21
C LEU A 221 -18.96 -25.83 -26.05
N ASN A 222 -20.20 -26.17 -25.72
CA ASN A 222 -20.62 -27.57 -25.60
C ASN A 222 -20.59 -28.28 -26.95
N ALA A 223 -21.09 -27.65 -28.02
CA ALA A 223 -21.09 -28.23 -29.36
C ALA A 223 -19.66 -28.37 -29.93
N LYS A 224 -18.77 -27.40 -29.64
CA LYS A 224 -17.36 -27.41 -30.06
C LYS A 224 -16.48 -28.36 -29.25
N ASN A 225 -16.59 -28.32 -27.93
CA ASN A 225 -15.61 -28.92 -27.02
C ASN A 225 -16.18 -30.10 -26.19
N GLY A 226 -17.48 -30.37 -26.32
CA GLY A 226 -18.19 -31.34 -25.48
C GLY A 226 -18.49 -30.80 -24.08
N GLN A 227 -19.09 -31.63 -23.22
CA GLN A 227 -19.50 -31.23 -21.87
C GLN A 227 -18.31 -30.96 -20.95
N ILE A 228 -18.41 -29.88 -20.15
CA ILE A 228 -17.43 -29.55 -19.12
C ILE A 228 -17.59 -30.47 -17.92
N LEU A 229 -16.47 -30.80 -17.27
CA LEU A 229 -16.46 -31.63 -16.06
C LEU A 229 -16.31 -30.76 -14.81
N ILE A 230 -17.13 -31.07 -13.81
CA ILE A 230 -17.03 -30.50 -12.46
C ILE A 230 -16.65 -31.64 -11.51
N GLY A 231 -15.52 -31.51 -10.84
CA GLY A 231 -15.08 -32.48 -9.83
C GLY A 231 -15.87 -32.37 -8.52
N SER A 232 -15.90 -33.44 -7.74
CA SER A 232 -16.40 -33.39 -6.36
C SER A 232 -15.45 -32.65 -5.42
N ASN A 233 -14.18 -32.52 -5.79
CA ASN A 233 -13.16 -31.75 -5.08
C ASN A 233 -12.08 -31.30 -6.07
N ASN A 234 -11.21 -30.38 -5.67
CA ASN A 234 -10.06 -29.94 -6.46
C ASN A 234 -9.01 -31.06 -6.56
N ASN A 235 -8.91 -31.71 -7.71
CA ASN A 235 -7.95 -32.79 -7.97
C ASN A 235 -7.69 -32.93 -9.48
N ARG A 236 -6.89 -33.93 -9.89
CA ARG A 236 -6.63 -34.19 -11.32
C ARG A 236 -7.91 -34.35 -12.15
N TYR A 237 -8.96 -34.91 -11.57
CA TYR A 237 -10.21 -35.18 -12.27
C TYR A 237 -11.10 -33.94 -12.41
N SER A 238 -10.88 -32.86 -11.66
CA SER A 238 -11.58 -31.57 -11.88
C SER A 238 -10.97 -30.74 -13.02
N LYS A 239 -9.81 -31.14 -13.54
CA LYS A 239 -9.05 -30.41 -14.57
C LYS A 239 -9.37 -30.91 -15.98
N ARG A 240 -9.56 -30.02 -16.95
CA ARG A 240 -9.70 -30.36 -18.39
C ARG A 240 -9.04 -29.32 -19.27
N PHE A 241 -8.58 -29.76 -20.45
CA PHE A 241 -7.99 -28.91 -21.47
C PHE A 241 -8.72 -29.08 -22.80
N PHE A 242 -9.04 -27.97 -23.44
CA PHE A 242 -9.68 -27.90 -24.76
C PHE A 242 -8.91 -26.97 -25.69
N LEU A 243 -9.10 -27.15 -26.98
CA LEU A 243 -8.60 -26.26 -28.03
C LEU A 243 -9.79 -25.79 -28.85
N ASP A 244 -9.87 -24.49 -29.10
CA ASP A 244 -10.93 -23.88 -29.87
C ASP A 244 -10.33 -23.06 -31.02
N GLN A 245 -10.78 -23.32 -32.25
CA GLN A 245 -10.33 -22.60 -33.45
C GLN A 245 -11.28 -21.47 -33.87
N HIS A 246 -12.38 -21.27 -33.13
CA HIS A 246 -13.40 -20.28 -33.42
C HIS A 246 -13.89 -19.61 -32.12
N LEU A 247 -12.94 -19.07 -31.37
CA LEU A 247 -13.19 -18.27 -30.16
C LEU A 247 -12.08 -17.22 -30.04
N SER A 248 -12.29 -16.05 -30.62
CA SER A 248 -11.32 -14.96 -30.51
C SER A 248 -11.50 -14.17 -29.21
N LEU A 249 -10.40 -13.80 -28.55
CA LEU A 249 -10.42 -12.97 -27.35
C LEU A 249 -10.49 -11.47 -27.68
N ASP A 250 -10.39 -11.09 -28.97
CA ASP A 250 -10.56 -9.70 -29.43
C ASP A 250 -11.92 -9.12 -29.01
N TYR A 251 -12.95 -9.97 -28.88
CA TYR A 251 -14.28 -9.55 -28.43
C TYR A 251 -14.32 -9.04 -26.99
N LEU A 252 -13.34 -9.38 -26.15
CA LEU A 252 -13.23 -8.86 -24.78
C LEU A 252 -12.77 -7.39 -24.75
N GLU A 253 -12.16 -6.90 -25.83
CA GLU A 253 -11.73 -5.50 -25.95
C GLU A 253 -12.90 -4.58 -26.35
N SER A 254 -14.04 -5.15 -26.78
CA SER A 254 -15.25 -4.39 -27.12
C SER A 254 -15.97 -3.87 -25.87
N ILE A 255 -16.12 -2.55 -25.77
CA ILE A 255 -16.73 -1.85 -24.61
C ILE A 255 -18.25 -2.12 -24.51
N SER A 256 -18.88 -2.68 -25.56
CA SER A 256 -20.34 -2.72 -25.67
C SER A 256 -21.03 -3.84 -24.90
N ARG A 257 -20.37 -4.98 -24.65
CA ARG A 257 -20.98 -6.16 -24.01
C ARG A 257 -19.96 -6.90 -23.14
N ASN A 258 -20.40 -7.35 -21.96
CA ASN A 258 -19.58 -8.24 -21.13
C ASN A 258 -19.84 -9.71 -21.51
N LEU A 259 -18.78 -10.52 -21.51
CA LEU A 259 -18.86 -11.96 -21.78
C LEU A 259 -18.91 -12.76 -20.47
N TYR A 260 -19.77 -13.76 -20.41
CA TYR A 260 -19.91 -14.66 -19.25
C TYR A 260 -19.89 -16.11 -19.70
N VAL A 261 -19.10 -16.95 -19.03
CA VAL A 261 -19.26 -18.40 -19.14
C VAL A 261 -20.44 -18.81 -18.26
N VAL A 262 -21.38 -19.52 -18.86
CA VAL A 262 -22.56 -20.08 -18.20
C VAL A 262 -22.44 -21.58 -18.19
N ILE A 263 -22.65 -22.19 -17.02
CA ILE A 263 -22.69 -23.64 -16.85
C ILE A 263 -24.10 -24.03 -16.42
N ASN A 264 -24.72 -24.95 -17.14
CA ASN A 264 -26.07 -25.43 -16.89
C ASN A 264 -26.08 -26.68 -16.03
N TRP A 265 -27.21 -26.95 -15.36
CA TRP A 265 -27.42 -28.23 -14.70
C TRP A 265 -27.48 -29.36 -15.73
N LYS A 266 -26.93 -30.52 -15.36
CA LYS A 266 -27.00 -31.74 -16.18
C LYS A 266 -28.45 -32.01 -16.64
N ASN A 267 -28.63 -32.18 -17.94
CA ASN A 267 -29.92 -32.46 -18.59
C ASN A 267 -31.01 -31.38 -18.34
N SER A 268 -30.61 -30.15 -18.08
CA SER A 268 -31.53 -29.02 -17.88
C SER A 268 -30.98 -27.76 -18.54
N ASN A 269 -31.87 -26.91 -19.06
CA ASN A 269 -31.49 -25.57 -19.52
C ASN A 269 -31.39 -24.55 -18.37
N LYS A 270 -31.53 -25.00 -17.12
CA LYS A 270 -31.37 -24.14 -15.95
C LYS A 270 -29.90 -23.86 -15.71
N ILE A 271 -29.56 -22.58 -15.55
CA ILE A 271 -28.21 -22.16 -15.22
C ILE A 271 -27.86 -22.59 -13.78
N MET A 272 -26.69 -23.20 -13.62
CA MET A 272 -26.13 -23.60 -12.32
C MET A 272 -25.24 -22.50 -11.75
N SER A 273 -24.37 -21.92 -12.58
CA SER A 273 -23.45 -20.86 -12.21
C SER A 273 -22.97 -20.13 -13.45
N CYS A 274 -22.56 -18.88 -13.30
CA CYS A 274 -21.88 -18.12 -14.33
C CYS A 274 -20.67 -17.36 -13.77
N ALA A 275 -19.72 -17.01 -14.64
CA ALA A 275 -18.57 -16.19 -14.30
C ALA A 275 -18.22 -15.27 -15.47
N LYS A 276 -17.89 -14.01 -15.17
CA LYS A 276 -17.42 -13.04 -16.16
C LYS A 276 -16.07 -13.48 -16.72
N ILE A 277 -15.89 -13.37 -18.02
CA ILE A 277 -14.59 -13.52 -18.67
C ILE A 277 -13.92 -12.14 -18.65
N SER A 278 -12.78 -12.03 -17.98
CA SER A 278 -12.02 -10.79 -17.87
C SER A 278 -10.66 -10.96 -18.52
N LEU A 279 -10.25 -9.97 -19.33
CA LEU A 279 -8.88 -9.91 -19.85
C LEU A 279 -7.91 -9.80 -18.67
N LEU A 280 -6.87 -10.62 -18.69
CA LEU A 280 -5.83 -10.64 -17.68
C LEU A 280 -4.53 -10.07 -18.27
N PRO A 281 -4.18 -8.80 -18.00
CA PRO A 281 -2.94 -8.23 -18.48
C PRO A 281 -1.73 -8.86 -17.78
N ALA A 282 -0.57 -8.79 -18.44
CA ALA A 282 0.69 -9.18 -17.82
C ALA A 282 0.95 -8.32 -16.58
N LYS A 283 1.38 -8.95 -15.49
CA LYS A 283 1.71 -8.26 -14.24
C LYS A 283 3.17 -7.81 -14.31
N GLU A 284 3.39 -6.51 -14.18
CA GLU A 284 4.70 -5.89 -14.13
C GLU A 284 4.81 -5.08 -12.84
N VAL A 285 5.81 -5.39 -12.01
CA VAL A 285 6.06 -4.72 -10.73
C VAL A 285 7.52 -4.29 -10.63
N LYS A 286 7.77 -3.23 -9.86
CA LYS A 286 9.08 -2.62 -9.73
C LYS A 286 9.47 -2.43 -8.27
N ALA A 287 10.75 -2.56 -8.00
CA ALA A 287 11.39 -2.13 -6.76
C ALA A 287 12.42 -1.04 -7.10
N HIS A 288 12.21 0.17 -6.58
CA HIS A 288 13.07 1.32 -6.83
C HIS A 288 14.15 1.42 -5.74
N PHE A 289 15.41 1.35 -6.13
CA PHE A 289 16.54 1.54 -5.23
C PHE A 289 17.01 2.98 -5.32
N ASN A 290 17.10 3.62 -4.16
CA ASN A 290 17.60 4.97 -4.00
C ASN A 290 18.12 5.13 -2.57
N SER A 291 19.15 4.34 -2.22
CA SER A 291 19.71 4.28 -0.86
C SER A 291 21.23 4.04 -0.87
N ASP A 292 21.95 4.63 0.10
CA ASP A 292 23.41 4.61 0.25
C ASP A 292 24.15 4.75 -1.09
N GLY A 293 23.87 5.83 -1.82
CA GLY A 293 24.45 6.18 -3.12
C GLY A 293 24.01 5.30 -4.30
N VAL A 294 23.29 4.18 -4.08
CA VAL A 294 22.81 3.29 -5.13
C VAL A 294 21.48 3.79 -5.68
N LYS A 295 21.38 3.85 -7.01
CA LYS A 295 20.15 4.25 -7.72
C LYS A 295 19.78 3.21 -8.77
N GLY A 296 18.48 2.98 -8.99
CA GLY A 296 18.03 2.11 -10.07
C GLY A 296 16.70 1.44 -9.79
N GLU A 297 16.39 0.42 -10.58
CA GLU A 297 15.18 -0.37 -10.40
C GLU A 297 15.39 -1.84 -10.76
N ILE A 298 14.65 -2.70 -10.07
CA ILE A 298 14.49 -4.11 -10.43
C ILE A 298 13.04 -4.30 -10.88
N THR A 299 12.85 -4.73 -12.12
CA THR A 299 11.53 -4.98 -12.72
C THR A 299 11.27 -6.47 -12.80
N LEU A 300 10.12 -6.90 -12.33
CA LEU A 300 9.62 -8.28 -12.42
C LEU A 300 8.38 -8.29 -13.31
N LYS A 301 8.39 -9.12 -14.35
CA LYS A 301 7.26 -9.22 -15.30
C LYS A 301 6.86 -10.65 -15.54
N GLN A 302 5.58 -10.95 -15.39
CA GLN A 302 5.01 -12.28 -15.65
C GLN A 302 3.68 -12.13 -16.39
N ASN A 303 3.50 -12.91 -17.47
CA ASN A 303 2.24 -12.92 -18.22
C ASN A 303 1.13 -13.63 -17.44
N TYR A 304 1.37 -14.86 -17.00
CA TYR A 304 0.51 -15.62 -16.08
C TYR A 304 1.30 -16.73 -15.37
N LYS A 305 0.67 -17.46 -14.45
CA LYS A 305 1.26 -18.56 -13.64
C LYS A 305 1.95 -19.67 -14.44
N ILE A 306 1.61 -19.83 -15.71
CA ILE A 306 2.17 -20.84 -16.61
C ILE A 306 3.31 -20.30 -17.48
N ASP A 307 3.65 -19.03 -17.33
CA ASP A 307 4.78 -18.38 -17.97
C ASP A 307 5.84 -18.06 -16.89
N PRO A 308 7.14 -18.12 -17.22
CA PRO A 308 8.17 -17.70 -16.29
C PRO A 308 8.15 -16.19 -16.05
N THR A 309 8.76 -15.77 -14.94
CA THR A 309 8.96 -14.36 -14.62
C THR A 309 10.26 -13.86 -15.24
N ILE A 310 10.18 -12.72 -15.93
CA ILE A 310 11.33 -12.00 -16.45
C ILE A 310 11.78 -11.03 -15.36
N VAL A 311 13.05 -11.15 -14.95
CA VAL A 311 13.69 -10.31 -13.93
C VAL A 311 14.69 -9.41 -14.63
N THR A 312 14.45 -8.11 -14.66
CA THR A 312 15.37 -7.12 -15.22
C THR A 312 15.95 -6.26 -14.11
N ILE A 313 17.27 -6.30 -13.95
CA ILE A 313 18.01 -5.56 -12.91
C ILE A 313 18.73 -4.42 -13.59
N LYS A 314 18.51 -3.19 -13.13
CA LYS A 314 19.24 -2.00 -13.55
C LYS A 314 19.65 -1.19 -12.32
N LEU A 315 20.91 -1.25 -11.93
CA LEU A 315 21.42 -0.60 -10.71
C LEU A 315 22.71 0.15 -11.02
N ASP A 316 22.82 1.36 -10.50
CA ASP A 316 23.96 2.24 -10.63
C ASP A 316 24.71 2.35 -9.29
N ASN A 317 26.03 2.52 -9.36
CA ASN A 317 26.88 2.83 -8.21
C ASN A 317 26.88 1.77 -7.08
N LEU A 318 26.93 0.49 -7.44
CA LEU A 318 27.07 -0.61 -6.45
C LEU A 318 28.40 -0.61 -5.69
N ARG A 319 29.39 0.17 -6.13
CA ARG A 319 30.72 0.38 -5.49
C ARG A 319 31.48 -0.91 -5.15
N GLY A 320 31.20 -2.01 -5.85
CA GLY A 320 31.74 -3.34 -5.52
C GLY A 320 31.30 -3.89 -4.15
N ARG A 321 30.39 -3.21 -3.44
CA ARG A 321 29.86 -3.61 -2.13
C ARG A 321 28.72 -4.60 -2.28
N GLY A 322 27.79 -4.35 -3.20
CA GLY A 322 26.65 -5.21 -3.46
C GLY A 322 27.06 -6.52 -4.13
N LYS A 323 26.78 -7.65 -3.48
CA LYS A 323 27.13 -8.98 -3.99
C LYS A 323 25.92 -9.88 -4.16
N PHE A 324 25.13 -10.06 -3.11
CA PHE A 324 23.98 -10.96 -3.11
C PHE A 324 22.66 -10.21 -3.18
N LEU A 325 21.68 -10.79 -3.87
CA LEU A 325 20.35 -10.27 -4.06
C LEU A 325 19.33 -11.29 -3.56
N SER A 326 18.39 -10.87 -2.72
CA SER A 326 17.33 -11.76 -2.26
C SER A 326 16.01 -11.06 -1.95
N ILE A 327 14.90 -11.79 -2.06
CA ILE A 327 13.56 -11.35 -1.65
C ILE A 327 13.26 -11.87 -0.26
N HIS A 328 12.78 -10.98 0.60
CA HIS A 328 12.45 -11.26 1.99
C HIS A 328 10.94 -11.30 2.23
N GLN A 329 10.54 -11.68 3.44
CA GLN A 329 9.13 -11.95 3.76
C GLN A 329 8.26 -10.70 3.88
N TYR A 330 8.77 -9.60 4.43
CA TYR A 330 7.97 -8.43 4.82
C TYR A 330 8.36 -7.18 4.03
N PRO A 331 7.44 -6.24 3.81
CA PRO A 331 7.79 -4.92 3.29
C PRO A 331 8.64 -4.15 4.30
N ILE A 332 9.44 -3.24 3.75
CA ILE A 332 10.27 -2.26 4.44
C ILE A 332 9.36 -1.24 5.14
N GLN A 333 9.62 -1.03 6.42
CA GLN A 333 8.93 -0.01 7.22
C GLN A 333 9.48 1.38 6.88
N GLN A 334 8.71 2.43 7.12
CA GLN A 334 9.27 3.78 7.02
C GLN A 334 10.22 4.06 8.20
N GLN A 335 11.34 4.73 7.92
CA GLN A 335 12.27 5.17 8.96
C GLN A 335 11.58 6.15 9.92
N GLN A 336 11.59 5.84 11.21
CA GLN A 336 10.95 6.67 12.24
C GLN A 336 11.98 7.46 13.04
N THR A 337 13.16 6.89 13.27
CA THR A 337 14.26 7.47 14.03
C THR A 337 15.60 7.27 13.30
N LYS A 338 16.62 8.04 13.68
CA LYS A 338 17.96 7.98 13.08
C LYS A 338 18.60 6.60 13.17
N ASP A 339 18.37 5.87 14.27
CA ASP A 339 19.01 4.59 14.55
C ASP A 339 18.27 3.38 13.97
N ASP A 340 17.20 3.58 13.19
CA ASP A 340 16.45 2.46 12.61
C ASP A 340 17.23 1.84 11.44
N ASP A 341 17.58 0.56 11.57
CA ASP A 341 17.98 -0.26 10.42
C ASP A 341 16.73 -0.82 9.73
N VAL A 342 16.37 -0.16 8.65
CA VAL A 342 15.14 -0.45 7.90
C VAL A 342 15.20 -1.82 7.21
N CYS A 343 16.39 -2.25 6.77
CA CYS A 343 16.57 -3.51 6.05
C CYS A 343 16.70 -4.72 6.98
N SER A 344 16.97 -4.51 8.28
CA SER A 344 16.99 -5.60 9.25
C SER A 344 15.60 -6.19 9.56
N ASN A 345 14.52 -5.41 9.41
CA ASN A 345 13.17 -5.81 9.84
C ASN A 345 12.31 -6.50 8.77
N VAL A 346 12.88 -6.90 7.63
CA VAL A 346 12.12 -7.51 6.52
C VAL A 346 11.88 -9.03 6.64
N GLY A 347 12.27 -9.63 7.77
CA GLY A 347 12.12 -11.08 8.01
C GLY A 347 13.17 -11.93 7.29
N ASP A 348 12.95 -13.24 7.22
CA ASP A 348 13.88 -14.16 6.55
C ASP A 348 13.73 -14.10 5.02
N ARG A 349 14.61 -14.80 4.32
CA ARG A 349 14.47 -14.98 2.87
C ARG A 349 13.16 -15.70 2.57
N PHE A 350 12.49 -15.32 1.49
CA PHE A 350 11.19 -15.89 1.17
C PHE A 350 11.32 -17.34 0.65
N ASN A 351 10.95 -18.30 1.50
CA ASN A 351 11.06 -19.73 1.23
C ASN A 351 9.73 -20.48 1.51
N PRO A 352 8.69 -20.26 0.69
CA PRO A 352 7.38 -20.87 0.90
C PRO A 352 7.39 -22.41 0.76
N PHE A 353 8.37 -22.97 0.05
CA PHE A 353 8.46 -24.40 -0.21
C PHE A 353 9.36 -25.15 0.76
N LEU A 354 9.95 -24.45 1.73
CA LEU A 354 10.87 -24.99 2.73
C LEU A 354 12.01 -25.77 2.08
N ILE A 355 12.61 -25.18 1.04
CA ILE A 355 13.81 -25.73 0.41
C ILE A 355 14.94 -25.65 1.44
N GLU A 356 15.53 -26.80 1.78
CA GLU A 356 16.71 -26.83 2.65
C GLU A 356 17.88 -26.22 1.89
N SER A 357 18.55 -25.23 2.48
CA SER A 357 19.75 -24.68 1.88
C SER A 357 20.80 -25.80 1.84
N LYS A 358 21.43 -26.03 0.67
CA LYS A 358 22.56 -26.97 0.52
C LYS A 358 23.77 -26.62 1.40
N GLN A 359 23.70 -25.56 2.22
CA GLN A 359 24.69 -25.17 3.21
C GLN A 359 24.83 -26.15 4.39
N ASN A 360 23.83 -27.01 4.64
CA ASN A 360 23.88 -28.00 5.72
C ASN A 360 24.47 -29.37 5.29
N GLN A 361 24.90 -29.52 4.04
CA GLN A 361 25.76 -30.65 3.67
C GLN A 361 27.19 -30.29 4.06
N SER A 362 27.63 -30.93 5.13
CA SER A 362 28.98 -30.96 5.69
C SER A 362 30.00 -31.61 4.75
N ASP A 363 30.06 -31.21 3.49
CA ASP A 363 31.21 -31.47 2.63
C ASP A 363 32.16 -30.28 2.76
N HIS A 364 33.13 -30.49 3.64
CA HIS A 364 34.21 -29.61 4.04
C HIS A 364 35.14 -29.11 2.92
N ASN A 365 34.74 -29.13 1.65
CA ASN A 365 35.57 -28.73 0.52
C ASN A 365 34.88 -27.85 -0.54
N PHE A 366 33.64 -27.38 -0.35
CA PHE A 366 33.06 -26.37 -1.24
C PHE A 366 33.27 -24.97 -0.66
N ASN A 367 34.41 -24.36 -1.01
CA ASN A 367 34.72 -22.99 -0.61
C ASN A 367 33.60 -22.04 -1.06
N ARG A 368 33.14 -21.20 -0.12
CA ARG A 368 32.17 -20.09 -0.27
C ARG A 368 32.58 -19.02 -1.32
N PHE A 369 33.65 -19.28 -2.06
CA PHE A 369 34.41 -18.38 -2.93
C PHE A 369 34.53 -18.86 -4.37
N ASP A 370 33.98 -20.02 -4.74
CA ASP A 370 34.04 -20.45 -6.14
C ASP A 370 33.00 -19.71 -6.99
N VAL A 371 33.50 -18.83 -7.85
CA VAL A 371 32.74 -17.91 -8.72
C VAL A 371 32.01 -18.68 -9.83
N ASP A 372 32.31 -19.97 -10.01
CA ASP A 372 31.78 -20.82 -11.08
C ASP A 372 30.56 -21.67 -10.68
N ALA A 373 30.19 -21.69 -9.40
CA ALA A 373 29.13 -22.57 -8.88
C ALA A 373 27.70 -22.01 -9.03
N SER A 374 27.53 -20.71 -9.27
CA SER A 374 26.22 -20.04 -9.34
C SER A 374 25.42 -20.31 -10.62
N PHE A 375 25.89 -21.23 -11.47
CA PHE A 375 25.25 -21.62 -12.71
C PHE A 375 24.95 -23.11 -12.80
N ILE A 376 25.14 -23.87 -11.72
CA ILE A 376 25.03 -25.33 -11.75
C ILE A 376 23.55 -25.73 -11.62
N ASP A 377 22.84 -25.34 -10.55
CA ASP A 377 21.51 -25.88 -10.20
C ASP A 377 20.28 -25.19 -10.82
N THR A 378 19.15 -25.87 -11.04
CA THR A 378 17.90 -25.31 -11.60
C THR A 378 17.13 -24.38 -10.64
N ASN A 379 16.23 -23.52 -11.16
CA ASN A 379 15.54 -22.50 -10.35
C ASN A 379 14.71 -23.07 -9.17
N ASP A 380 14.17 -24.27 -9.31
CA ASP A 380 13.37 -25.00 -8.31
C ASP A 380 14.21 -25.55 -7.15
N GLN A 381 15.54 -25.60 -7.29
CA GLN A 381 16.46 -26.08 -6.25
C GLN A 381 16.87 -25.00 -5.26
N PHE A 382 16.41 -23.76 -5.47
CA PHE A 382 16.64 -22.62 -4.60
C PHE A 382 15.35 -22.13 -3.96
N GLU A 383 15.48 -21.45 -2.82
CA GLU A 383 14.38 -20.71 -2.21
C GLU A 383 13.80 -19.71 -3.21
N VAL A 384 12.49 -19.48 -3.19
CA VAL A 384 11.82 -18.56 -4.13
C VAL A 384 12.49 -17.18 -4.12
N GLY A 385 12.89 -16.70 -2.94
CA GLY A 385 13.57 -15.41 -2.77
C GLY A 385 15.08 -15.41 -2.97
N ASP A 386 15.76 -16.53 -3.27
CA ASP A 386 17.21 -16.54 -3.49
C ASP A 386 17.59 -16.20 -4.94
N LEU A 387 17.53 -14.91 -5.28
CA LEU A 387 17.82 -14.45 -6.64
C LEU A 387 19.28 -14.64 -7.02
N SER A 388 20.22 -14.43 -6.09
CA SER A 388 21.64 -14.64 -6.38
C SER A 388 22.02 -16.11 -6.56
N GLY A 389 21.43 -17.03 -5.80
CA GLY A 389 21.61 -18.47 -6.06
C GLY A 389 21.12 -18.87 -7.45
N LYS A 390 20.00 -18.29 -7.91
CA LYS A 390 19.38 -18.62 -9.20
C LYS A 390 20.01 -17.93 -10.41
N HIS A 391 20.51 -16.72 -10.26
CA HIS A 391 20.89 -15.83 -11.38
C HIS A 391 22.37 -15.42 -11.38
N GLY A 392 23.11 -15.79 -10.34
CA GLY A 392 24.47 -15.34 -10.12
C GLY A 392 24.57 -14.09 -9.25
N HIS A 393 25.80 -13.74 -8.87
CA HIS A 393 26.09 -12.58 -8.05
C HIS A 393 26.10 -11.29 -8.89
N LEU A 394 25.85 -10.15 -8.24
CA LEU A 394 25.93 -8.84 -8.89
C LEU A 394 27.39 -8.48 -9.30
N SER A 395 28.39 -9.13 -8.70
CA SER A 395 29.80 -8.75 -8.79
C SER A 395 30.58 -9.32 -9.99
N GLN A 396 29.92 -9.70 -11.10
CA GLN A 396 30.63 -10.28 -12.25
C GLN A 396 31.36 -9.26 -13.15
N PHE A 397 31.19 -7.95 -12.95
CA PHE A 397 31.89 -6.93 -13.74
C PHE A 397 32.31 -5.75 -12.87
N GLN A 398 33.56 -5.76 -12.39
CA GLN A 398 34.13 -4.77 -11.46
C GLN A 398 34.27 -3.35 -12.05
N ASP A 399 34.10 -3.18 -13.36
CA ASP A 399 34.37 -1.92 -14.07
C ASP A 399 33.12 -1.16 -14.55
N LEU A 400 31.91 -1.66 -14.30
CA LEU A 400 30.68 -0.99 -14.74
C LEU A 400 30.08 -0.11 -13.65
N GLN A 401 29.92 1.18 -13.95
CA GLN A 401 29.13 2.13 -13.14
C GLN A 401 27.65 1.71 -13.05
N THR A 402 27.16 0.96 -14.04
CA THR A 402 25.78 0.49 -14.16
C THR A 402 25.77 -1.02 -14.38
N TYR A 403 25.14 -1.76 -13.46
CA TYR A 403 24.80 -3.16 -13.63
C TYR A 403 23.47 -3.27 -14.38
N PHE A 404 23.47 -3.99 -15.52
CA PHE A 404 22.27 -4.29 -16.28
C PHE A 404 22.25 -5.76 -16.69
N ASN A 405 21.22 -6.51 -16.26
CA ASN A 405 21.04 -7.89 -16.66
C ASN A 405 19.56 -8.29 -16.69
N SER A 406 19.23 -9.31 -17.47
CA SER A 406 17.87 -9.86 -17.57
C SER A 406 17.88 -11.38 -17.46
N HIS A 407 17.03 -11.92 -16.59
CA HIS A 407 16.94 -13.34 -16.30
C HIS A 407 15.50 -13.85 -16.51
N ILE A 408 15.38 -15.15 -16.76
CA ILE A 408 14.10 -15.88 -16.82
C ILE A 408 14.06 -16.81 -15.61
N ASP A 409 13.07 -16.64 -14.74
CA ASP A 409 12.90 -17.44 -13.52
C ASP A 409 11.57 -18.20 -13.55
N PHE A 410 11.65 -19.53 -13.50
CA PHE A 410 10.49 -20.42 -13.46
C PHE A 410 9.97 -20.67 -12.04
N ASN A 411 10.61 -20.13 -11.00
CA ASN A 411 10.27 -20.31 -9.59
C ASN A 411 10.20 -18.97 -8.85
N LEU A 412 9.64 -17.94 -9.52
CA LEU A 412 9.44 -16.61 -8.95
C LEU A 412 8.05 -16.05 -9.30
N PRO A 413 6.98 -16.55 -8.67
CA PRO A 413 5.62 -16.19 -9.05
C PRO A 413 5.25 -14.74 -8.69
N LEU A 414 4.54 -14.05 -9.58
CA LEU A 414 3.84 -12.78 -9.33
C LEU A 414 2.33 -12.96 -9.12
N PHE A 415 1.83 -14.16 -9.36
CA PHE A 415 0.43 -14.55 -9.17
C PHE A 415 0.29 -15.68 -8.13
N GLY A 416 -0.90 -15.83 -7.58
CA GLY A 416 -1.21 -16.88 -6.62
C GLY A 416 -0.66 -16.65 -5.21
N VAL A 417 -0.83 -17.66 -4.36
CA VAL A 417 -0.59 -17.58 -2.90
C VAL A 417 0.87 -17.39 -2.50
N HIS A 418 1.80 -17.71 -3.41
CA HIS A 418 3.23 -17.54 -3.21
C HIS A 418 3.80 -16.30 -3.93
N SER A 419 2.92 -15.41 -4.41
CA SER A 419 3.35 -14.16 -5.06
C SER A 419 4.35 -13.37 -4.21
N VAL A 420 5.36 -12.79 -4.87
CA VAL A 420 6.37 -11.92 -4.24
C VAL A 420 5.95 -10.44 -4.21
N VAL A 421 4.80 -10.08 -4.80
CA VAL A 421 4.28 -8.71 -4.82
C VAL A 421 4.04 -8.21 -3.38
N GLY A 422 4.43 -6.96 -3.09
CA GLY A 422 4.29 -6.34 -1.76
C GLY A 422 5.35 -6.75 -0.74
N ARG A 423 6.30 -7.61 -1.10
CA ARG A 423 7.47 -7.97 -0.28
C ARG A 423 8.65 -7.03 -0.55
N SER A 424 9.80 -7.25 0.08
CA SER A 424 11.01 -6.45 -0.16
C SER A 424 12.12 -7.22 -0.87
N ILE A 425 12.91 -6.52 -1.67
CA ILE A 425 14.20 -6.98 -2.19
C ILE A 425 15.31 -6.38 -1.33
N VAL A 426 16.28 -7.21 -0.94
CA VAL A 426 17.48 -6.81 -0.19
C VAL A 426 18.72 -7.12 -1.01
N ILE A 427 19.62 -6.15 -1.09
CA ILE A 427 20.98 -6.31 -1.58
C ILE A 427 21.89 -6.43 -0.37
N HIS A 428 22.76 -7.43 -0.38
CA HIS A 428 23.71 -7.72 0.68
C HIS A 428 25.12 -7.29 0.28
N ASN A 429 25.90 -6.91 1.28
CA ASN A 429 27.33 -6.66 1.13
C ASN A 429 28.10 -7.96 0.84
N VAL A 430 29.39 -7.81 0.48
CA VAL A 430 30.31 -8.93 0.26
C VAL A 430 30.41 -9.91 1.44
N ASP A 431 30.24 -9.41 2.66
CA ASP A 431 30.28 -10.17 3.91
C ASP A 431 28.97 -10.96 4.19
N GLY A 432 27.91 -10.67 3.45
CA GLY A 432 26.58 -11.28 3.59
C GLY A 432 25.59 -10.45 4.40
N ASP A 433 26.03 -9.37 5.05
CA ASP A 433 25.16 -8.46 5.79
C ASP A 433 24.19 -7.72 4.85
N ARG A 434 22.97 -7.45 5.34
CA ARG A 434 21.98 -6.66 4.61
C ARG A 434 22.50 -5.24 4.45
N TRP A 435 22.39 -4.68 3.25
CA TRP A 435 22.94 -3.37 2.95
C TRP A 435 21.85 -2.36 2.59
N ILE A 436 21.16 -2.58 1.48
CA ILE A 436 20.10 -1.70 0.99
C ILE A 436 18.90 -2.54 0.57
N CYS A 437 17.72 -1.95 0.64
CA CYS A 437 16.48 -2.67 0.38
C CYS A 437 15.44 -1.76 -0.29
N SER A 438 14.53 -2.38 -1.05
CA SER A 438 13.36 -1.70 -1.64
C SER A 438 12.12 -2.59 -1.65
N ASN A 439 10.93 -1.99 -1.59
CA ASN A 439 9.65 -2.70 -1.67
C ASN A 439 9.31 -3.03 -3.13
N ILE A 440 8.84 -4.26 -3.36
CA ILE A 440 8.21 -4.67 -4.61
C ILE A 440 6.82 -4.03 -4.63
N GLY A 441 6.66 -3.02 -5.48
CA GLY A 441 5.39 -2.29 -5.62
C GLY A 441 4.26 -3.14 -6.19
N TYR A 442 3.12 -2.49 -6.40
CA TYR A 442 1.92 -3.08 -6.98
C TYR A 442 1.80 -2.67 -8.45
N PRO A 443 1.24 -3.53 -9.33
CA PRO A 443 1.20 -3.28 -10.78
C PRO A 443 0.30 -2.09 -11.15
N GLU A 444 -0.72 -1.82 -10.33
CA GLU A 444 -1.74 -0.81 -10.58
C GLU A 444 -2.10 -0.08 -9.28
N ARG A 445 -3.03 0.89 -9.38
CA ARG A 445 -3.63 1.49 -8.19
C ARG A 445 -4.32 0.43 -7.36
N SER A 446 -4.19 0.56 -6.05
CA SER A 446 -4.69 -0.44 -5.11
C SER A 446 -5.65 0.19 -4.11
N ILE A 447 -6.65 -0.59 -3.71
CA ILE A 447 -7.46 -0.30 -2.53
C ILE A 447 -6.71 -0.83 -1.33
N ILE A 448 -6.56 0.01 -0.32
CA ILE A 448 -5.95 -0.36 0.95
C ILE A 448 -7.04 -0.33 2.02
N ALA A 449 -7.15 -1.41 2.79
CA ALA A 449 -8.00 -1.48 3.96
C ALA A 449 -7.18 -1.83 5.20
N LYS A 450 -7.57 -1.30 6.36
CA LYS A 450 -6.87 -1.46 7.63
C LYS A 450 -7.85 -1.84 8.74
N ALA A 451 -7.49 -2.86 9.51
CA ALA A 451 -8.12 -3.22 10.77
C ALA A 451 -7.16 -2.88 11.91
N THR A 452 -7.50 -1.90 12.74
CA THR A 452 -6.66 -1.46 13.87
C THR A 452 -7.22 -1.99 15.19
N PHE A 453 -6.39 -2.72 15.92
CA PHE A 453 -6.70 -3.26 17.22
C PHE A 453 -6.14 -2.33 18.30
N TYR A 454 -6.94 -2.09 19.33
CA TYR A 454 -6.58 -1.22 20.45
C TYR A 454 -6.58 -1.94 21.81
N TYR A 455 -7.34 -3.04 21.93
CA TYR A 455 -7.46 -3.81 23.17
C TYR A 455 -8.09 -5.20 22.92
N PRO A 456 -7.72 -6.25 23.68
CA PRO A 456 -6.52 -6.38 24.53
C PRO A 456 -5.25 -6.58 23.70
N ILE A 457 -5.38 -6.70 22.37
CA ILE A 457 -4.30 -6.73 21.41
C ILE A 457 -4.21 -5.34 20.80
N VAL A 458 -3.00 -4.85 20.55
CA VAL A 458 -2.74 -3.64 19.76
C VAL A 458 -1.97 -3.97 18.51
N GLY A 459 -2.13 -3.14 17.49
CA GLY A 459 -1.47 -3.29 16.20
C GLY A 459 -2.46 -3.15 15.07
N SER A 460 -2.06 -3.56 13.87
CA SER A 460 -2.95 -3.48 12.71
C SER A 460 -2.68 -4.55 11.68
N ILE A 461 -3.75 -4.88 10.94
CA ILE A 461 -3.71 -5.73 9.77
C ILE A 461 -4.13 -4.87 8.58
N ILE A 462 -3.35 -4.93 7.51
CA ILE A 462 -3.47 -4.16 6.29
C ILE A 462 -3.73 -5.14 5.15
N PHE A 463 -4.73 -4.81 4.35
CA PHE A 463 -5.15 -5.56 3.18
C PHE A 463 -4.96 -4.66 1.96
N GLN A 464 -4.36 -5.18 0.89
CA GLN A 464 -4.12 -4.40 -0.32
C GLN A 464 -4.43 -5.24 -1.57
N GLN A 465 -5.30 -4.70 -2.44
CA GLN A 465 -5.81 -5.37 -3.65
C GLN A 465 -5.88 -4.37 -4.80
N SER A 466 -5.85 -4.81 -6.07
CA SER A 466 -6.14 -3.93 -7.21
C SER A 466 -7.48 -3.21 -7.03
N GLU A 467 -7.53 -1.93 -7.42
CA GLU A 467 -8.78 -1.15 -7.43
C GLU A 467 -9.74 -1.61 -8.53
N ILE A 468 -9.20 -2.16 -9.63
CA ILE A 468 -9.95 -2.46 -10.85
C ILE A 468 -10.55 -3.87 -10.82
N ASP A 469 -9.83 -4.85 -10.27
CA ASP A 469 -10.25 -6.26 -10.28
C ASP A 469 -10.52 -6.80 -8.85
N PRO A 470 -11.80 -7.03 -8.47
CA PRO A 470 -12.16 -7.59 -7.17
C PRO A 470 -11.72 -9.05 -6.99
N PHE A 471 -11.36 -9.76 -8.07
CA PHE A 471 -10.85 -11.14 -8.02
C PHE A 471 -9.31 -11.19 -8.07
N SER A 472 -8.63 -10.05 -8.12
CA SER A 472 -7.18 -10.01 -8.01
C SER A 472 -6.73 -10.50 -6.63
N GLU A 473 -5.48 -10.94 -6.52
CA GLU A 473 -4.97 -11.33 -5.21
C GLU A 473 -4.93 -10.14 -4.25
N THR A 474 -5.16 -10.42 -2.96
CA THR A 474 -5.07 -9.46 -1.86
C THR A 474 -3.88 -9.83 -0.99
N THR A 475 -2.94 -8.92 -0.83
CA THR A 475 -1.85 -9.08 0.13
C THR A 475 -2.36 -8.72 1.52
N VAL A 476 -1.93 -9.47 2.52
CA VAL A 476 -2.30 -9.27 3.92
C VAL A 476 -1.04 -9.16 4.76
N PHE A 477 -0.84 -7.98 5.35
CA PHE A 477 0.31 -7.67 6.19
C PHE A 477 -0.17 -7.25 7.57
N GLY A 478 0.41 -7.77 8.64
CA GLY A 478 0.02 -7.36 9.98
C GLY A 478 1.10 -7.53 11.03
N GLU A 479 0.91 -6.79 12.11
CA GLU A 479 1.75 -6.80 13.30
C GLU A 479 0.84 -6.62 14.52
N LEU A 480 0.95 -7.51 15.51
CA LEU A 480 0.05 -7.58 16.66
C LEU A 480 0.79 -7.91 17.95
N PHE A 481 0.41 -7.26 19.04
CA PHE A 481 1.02 -7.37 20.37
C PHE A 481 -0.01 -7.30 21.50
N TYR A 482 0.32 -7.83 22.67
CA TYR A 482 -0.51 -7.65 23.88
C TYR A 482 -0.45 -6.24 24.44
N ALA A 483 -1.60 -5.62 24.71
CA ALA A 483 -1.70 -4.25 25.25
C ALA A 483 -1.43 -4.14 26.77
N ASP A 484 -1.40 -5.27 27.48
CA ASP A 484 -1.31 -5.33 28.94
C ASP A 484 0.12 -5.50 29.47
N GLY A 485 1.11 -5.63 28.58
CA GLY A 485 2.50 -5.91 28.95
C GLY A 485 2.70 -7.30 29.56
N SER A 486 1.76 -8.23 29.38
CA SER A 486 1.93 -9.62 29.80
C SER A 486 3.11 -10.26 29.03
N GLY A 487 4.02 -10.89 29.76
CA GLY A 487 5.27 -11.45 29.21
C GLY A 487 5.12 -12.75 28.43
N ASN A 488 3.89 -13.21 28.15
CA ASN A 488 3.65 -14.51 27.56
C ASN A 488 3.43 -14.40 26.05
N VAL A 489 4.29 -15.05 25.27
CA VAL A 489 4.02 -15.36 23.86
C VAL A 489 2.87 -16.34 23.80
N THR A 490 1.82 -16.01 23.06
CA THR A 490 0.73 -16.95 22.80
C THR A 490 0.69 -17.26 21.31
N THR A 491 0.53 -18.54 21.01
CA THR A 491 0.52 -19.05 19.64
C THR A 491 -0.84 -19.62 19.30
N ASN A 492 -1.04 -19.95 18.03
CA ASN A 492 -2.20 -20.69 17.56
C ASN A 492 -3.53 -19.92 17.69
N HIS A 493 -3.53 -18.61 17.55
CA HIS A 493 -4.77 -17.82 17.53
C HIS A 493 -5.48 -17.96 16.19
N ALA A 494 -6.74 -18.43 16.22
CA ALA A 494 -7.59 -18.36 15.05
C ALA A 494 -8.01 -16.90 14.84
N TRP A 495 -8.22 -16.54 13.59
CA TRP A 495 -8.64 -15.22 13.19
C TRP A 495 -9.44 -15.31 11.90
N ARG A 496 -10.53 -14.53 11.86
CA ARG A 496 -11.53 -14.60 10.79
C ARG A 496 -12.13 -13.24 10.51
N VAL A 497 -12.61 -13.03 9.29
CA VAL A 497 -13.52 -11.92 8.95
C VAL A 497 -14.94 -12.34 9.26
N HIS A 498 -15.67 -11.48 9.97
CA HIS A 498 -17.05 -11.66 10.38
C HIS A 498 -17.98 -10.68 9.66
N MET A 499 -19.25 -11.01 9.55
CA MET A 499 -20.17 -10.30 8.67
C MET A 499 -20.39 -8.83 9.05
N MET A 500 -20.44 -8.50 10.33
CA MET A 500 -20.84 -7.17 10.81
C MET A 500 -19.63 -6.36 11.28
N PRO A 501 -19.69 -5.01 11.23
CA PRO A 501 -18.74 -4.16 11.93
C PRO A 501 -18.84 -4.37 13.45
N ILE A 502 -17.79 -3.96 14.17
CA ILE A 502 -17.77 -4.10 15.63
C ILE A 502 -18.77 -3.13 16.29
N GLY A 503 -19.40 -3.58 17.37
CA GLY A 503 -20.23 -2.77 18.25
C GLY A 503 -19.47 -2.33 19.49
N HIS A 504 -20.19 -1.93 20.53
CA HIS A 504 -19.62 -1.51 21.83
C HIS A 504 -19.34 -2.67 22.80
N ASP A 505 -19.48 -3.92 22.33
CA ASP A 505 -19.36 -5.13 23.14
C ASP A 505 -17.92 -5.65 23.26
N PHE A 506 -16.94 -5.02 22.60
CA PHE A 506 -15.54 -5.44 22.72
C PHE A 506 -14.97 -5.31 24.15
N TYR A 507 -15.52 -4.42 24.97
CA TYR A 507 -15.20 -4.33 26.40
C TYR A 507 -15.93 -5.37 27.27
N ASN A 508 -16.98 -6.01 26.77
CA ASN A 508 -17.72 -7.00 27.53
C ASN A 508 -16.94 -8.32 27.58
N TRP A 509 -16.29 -8.61 28.70
CA TRP A 509 -15.46 -9.81 28.87
C TRP A 509 -16.18 -11.12 28.53
N THR A 510 -17.47 -11.24 28.83
CA THR A 510 -18.26 -12.47 28.62
C THR A 510 -18.90 -12.59 27.23
N ARG A 511 -19.07 -11.47 26.53
CA ARG A 511 -19.71 -11.40 25.21
C ARG A 511 -18.88 -10.56 24.24
N ARG A 512 -17.56 -10.71 24.31
CA ARG A 512 -16.63 -9.88 23.54
C ARG A 512 -16.82 -10.13 22.05
N CYS A 513 -17.00 -9.05 21.28
CA CYS A 513 -17.10 -9.09 19.82
C CYS A 513 -18.25 -9.95 19.28
N PHE A 514 -19.31 -10.22 20.05
CA PHE A 514 -20.49 -10.95 19.62
C PHE A 514 -21.24 -10.21 18.50
N SER A 515 -21.22 -8.87 18.51
CA SER A 515 -21.84 -8.00 17.51
C SER A 515 -21.34 -8.24 16.09
N ALA A 516 -20.13 -8.78 15.95
CA ALA A 516 -19.52 -9.12 14.67
C ALA A 516 -20.35 -10.17 13.88
N GLY A 517 -21.20 -10.94 14.56
CA GLY A 517 -22.02 -11.98 13.93
C GLY A 517 -21.20 -13.21 13.55
N ASP A 518 -21.63 -13.93 12.51
CA ASP A 518 -20.97 -15.14 12.02
C ASP A 518 -19.78 -14.85 11.11
N VAL A 519 -19.01 -15.90 10.80
CA VAL A 519 -17.90 -15.84 9.84
C VAL A 519 -18.45 -15.47 8.47
N TYR A 520 -17.75 -14.57 7.79
CA TYR A 520 -18.19 -14.08 6.49
C TYR A 520 -18.07 -15.18 5.42
N ASN A 521 -19.22 -15.65 4.95
CA ASN A 521 -19.36 -16.73 3.96
C ASN A 521 -20.37 -16.35 2.86
N PRO A 522 -20.04 -15.38 1.98
CA PRO A 522 -20.97 -14.87 0.97
C PRO A 522 -21.33 -15.90 -0.11
N PHE A 523 -20.55 -16.99 -0.20
CA PHE A 523 -20.70 -18.06 -1.19
C PHE A 523 -21.33 -19.33 -0.62
N GLU A 524 -21.83 -19.29 0.62
CA GLU A 524 -22.53 -20.41 1.26
C GLU A 524 -21.72 -21.73 1.25
N ILE A 525 -20.40 -21.61 1.33
CA ILE A 525 -19.47 -22.75 1.33
C ILE A 525 -19.81 -23.68 2.48
N SER A 526 -19.97 -24.97 2.17
CA SER A 526 -20.29 -26.00 3.18
C SER A 526 -19.11 -26.21 4.14
N THR A 527 -19.37 -26.07 5.45
CA THR A 527 -18.41 -26.20 6.54
C THR A 527 -18.56 -27.50 7.34
N GLY A 528 -19.03 -28.56 6.69
CA GLY A 528 -19.15 -29.89 7.28
C GLY A 528 -17.80 -30.55 7.61
N ARG A 529 -17.82 -31.85 7.92
CA ARG A 529 -16.62 -32.60 8.35
C ARG A 529 -15.45 -32.58 7.35
N GLN A 530 -15.72 -32.40 6.06
CA GLN A 530 -14.69 -32.41 5.01
C GLN A 530 -14.03 -31.05 4.79
N TYR A 531 -14.59 -29.97 5.35
CA TYR A 531 -14.14 -28.61 5.10
C TYR A 531 -12.65 -28.42 5.38
N SER A 532 -12.13 -28.91 6.51
CA SER A 532 -10.71 -28.77 6.88
C SER A 532 -9.74 -29.55 5.98
N THR A 533 -10.23 -30.50 5.17
CA THR A 533 -9.42 -31.25 4.19
C THR A 533 -9.51 -30.68 2.78
N GLN A 534 -10.54 -29.87 2.51
CA GLN A 534 -10.80 -29.31 1.18
C GLN A 534 -10.43 -27.83 1.11
N CYS A 535 -10.61 -27.08 2.20
CA CYS A 535 -10.10 -25.73 2.37
C CYS A 535 -8.69 -25.78 2.97
N PHE A 536 -7.72 -25.23 2.25
CA PHE A 536 -6.33 -25.10 2.66
C PHE A 536 -5.65 -24.00 1.81
N ASN A 537 -4.42 -23.64 2.15
CA ASN A 537 -3.70 -22.52 1.56
C ASN A 537 -3.63 -22.55 0.02
N GLU A 538 -3.41 -23.70 -0.62
CA GLU A 538 -3.34 -23.77 -2.09
C GLU A 538 -4.72 -24.00 -2.75
N ASN A 539 -5.80 -24.08 -1.96
CA ASN A 539 -7.19 -24.25 -2.42
C ASN A 539 -8.17 -23.26 -1.75
N GLN A 540 -7.78 -21.98 -1.71
CA GLN A 540 -8.56 -20.94 -1.01
C GLN A 540 -9.95 -20.68 -1.62
N LEU A 541 -10.19 -21.03 -2.89
CA LEU A 541 -11.52 -20.95 -3.50
C LEU A 541 -12.54 -21.91 -2.85
N ARG A 542 -12.10 -22.93 -2.11
CA ARG A 542 -12.98 -23.83 -1.33
C ARG A 542 -13.18 -23.37 0.13
N CYS A 543 -12.54 -22.28 0.52
CA CYS A 543 -12.59 -21.72 1.86
C CYS A 543 -13.65 -20.63 1.97
N GLN A 544 -14.31 -20.53 3.13
CA GLN A 544 -15.11 -19.35 3.45
C GLN A 544 -14.23 -18.10 3.28
N VAL A 545 -14.78 -17.03 2.69
CA VAL A 545 -14.03 -15.79 2.44
C VAL A 545 -13.36 -15.29 3.72
N GLY A 546 -14.08 -15.33 4.83
CA GLY A 546 -13.59 -14.87 6.12
C GLY A 546 -12.71 -15.85 6.90
N ASP A 547 -12.46 -17.08 6.46
CA ASP A 547 -11.67 -18.04 7.25
C ASP A 547 -10.16 -17.93 7.00
N LEU A 548 -9.59 -16.83 7.48
CA LEU A 548 -8.20 -16.45 7.21
C LEU A 548 -7.18 -17.43 7.80
N SER A 549 -7.54 -18.13 8.88
CA SER A 549 -6.65 -19.06 9.57
C SER A 549 -6.28 -20.29 8.74
N ILE A 550 -7.25 -20.87 8.03
CA ILE A 550 -7.02 -22.07 7.20
C ILE A 550 -6.44 -21.68 5.84
N LYS A 551 -6.82 -20.52 5.32
CA LYS A 551 -6.23 -19.96 4.10
C LYS A 551 -4.77 -19.54 4.26
N SER A 552 -4.31 -19.29 5.48
CA SER A 552 -2.95 -18.87 5.78
C SER A 552 -2.36 -19.68 6.94
N LYS A 553 -2.01 -19.01 8.04
CA LYS A 553 -1.61 -19.61 9.30
C LYS A 553 -2.39 -18.97 10.45
N ARG A 554 -2.44 -19.68 11.57
CA ARG A 554 -2.91 -19.13 12.85
C ARG A 554 -1.89 -18.13 13.38
N LEU A 555 -2.37 -17.10 14.06
CA LEU A 555 -1.54 -15.98 14.49
C LEU A 555 -0.71 -16.34 15.73
N GLU A 556 0.49 -15.77 15.77
CA GLU A 556 1.32 -15.69 16.95
C GLU A 556 1.24 -14.25 17.47
N ILE A 557 0.98 -14.08 18.75
CA ILE A 557 0.89 -12.77 19.40
C ILE A 557 1.95 -12.75 20.48
N ASN A 558 2.82 -11.75 20.39
CA ASN A 558 4.02 -11.67 21.20
C ASN A 558 3.95 -10.48 22.17
N GLN A 559 4.87 -10.48 23.12
CA GLN A 559 5.19 -9.32 23.92
C GLN A 559 5.97 -8.28 23.10
N PHE A 560 5.97 -7.04 23.58
CA PHE A 560 6.64 -5.94 22.91
C PHE A 560 8.18 -6.07 22.84
N PHE A 561 8.85 -6.60 23.86
CA PHE A 561 10.32 -6.68 23.91
C PHE A 561 10.91 -7.99 23.39
N SER A 562 10.11 -8.81 22.71
CA SER A 562 10.63 -10.06 22.18
C SER A 562 11.52 -9.81 20.96
N ASN A 563 12.65 -10.52 20.90
CA ASN A 563 13.52 -10.56 19.73
C ASN A 563 12.89 -11.34 18.55
N ARG A 564 11.68 -11.90 18.71
CA ARG A 564 10.96 -12.58 17.63
C ARG A 564 10.02 -11.61 16.92
N SER A 565 10.17 -11.52 15.61
CA SER A 565 9.27 -10.78 14.73
C SER A 565 7.81 -11.24 14.89
N THR A 566 6.90 -10.29 15.09
CA THR A 566 5.44 -10.50 15.12
C THR A 566 4.78 -10.24 13.76
N PHE A 567 5.57 -9.87 12.77
CA PHE A 567 5.08 -9.61 11.45
C PHE A 567 4.58 -10.90 10.80
N PHE A 568 3.50 -10.77 10.03
CA PHE A 568 3.07 -11.81 9.12
C PHE A 568 2.67 -11.18 7.79
N PHE A 569 2.98 -11.90 6.71
CA PHE A 569 2.65 -11.48 5.36
C PHE A 569 2.29 -12.70 4.51
N TYR A 570 1.13 -12.67 3.86
CA TYR A 570 0.74 -13.68 2.87
C TYR A 570 -0.20 -13.09 1.81
N THR A 571 -0.47 -13.89 0.78
CA THR A 571 -1.34 -13.50 -0.34
C THR A 571 -2.59 -14.38 -0.35
N ASP A 572 -3.77 -13.76 -0.32
CA ASP A 572 -5.07 -14.41 -0.44
C ASP A 572 -5.61 -14.20 -1.86
N THR A 573 -6.08 -15.27 -2.48
CA THR A 573 -6.61 -15.30 -3.85
C THR A 573 -8.12 -15.08 -3.90
N LEU A 574 -8.80 -15.00 -2.75
CA LEU A 574 -10.24 -14.75 -2.64
C LEU A 574 -10.57 -13.96 -1.37
N LEU A 575 -10.09 -12.72 -1.30
CA LEU A 575 -10.37 -11.78 -0.20
C LEU A 575 -10.68 -10.36 -0.71
N PRO A 576 -11.77 -10.19 -1.49
CA PRO A 576 -12.08 -8.95 -2.19
C PRO A 576 -12.18 -7.72 -1.26
N LEU A 577 -11.59 -6.61 -1.67
CA LEU A 577 -11.72 -5.28 -1.09
C LEU A 577 -12.70 -4.38 -1.86
N SER A 578 -13.03 -4.75 -3.09
CA SER A 578 -14.04 -4.09 -3.93
C SER A 578 -15.16 -5.06 -4.34
N GLY A 579 -16.18 -4.52 -5.03
CA GLY A 579 -17.31 -5.31 -5.50
C GLY A 579 -18.26 -5.77 -4.39
N LYS A 580 -19.27 -6.56 -4.79
CA LYS A 580 -20.36 -7.05 -3.92
C LYS A 580 -19.88 -7.84 -2.71
N PHE A 581 -18.76 -8.55 -2.87
CA PHE A 581 -18.26 -9.47 -1.85
C PHE A 581 -17.20 -8.85 -0.94
N SER A 582 -16.97 -7.53 -1.03
CA SER A 582 -15.95 -6.83 -0.26
C SER A 582 -15.98 -7.14 1.24
N ILE A 583 -14.78 -7.23 1.84
CA ILE A 583 -14.58 -7.31 3.30
C ILE A 583 -14.50 -5.93 3.98
N ILE A 584 -14.55 -4.83 3.24
CA ILE A 584 -14.61 -3.49 3.84
C ILE A 584 -15.93 -3.33 4.61
N ALA A 585 -15.89 -2.60 5.74
CA ALA A 585 -16.97 -2.43 6.71
C ALA A 585 -17.39 -3.70 7.47
N ARG A 586 -16.65 -4.80 7.30
CA ARG A 586 -16.72 -6.01 8.14
C ARG A 586 -15.75 -5.92 9.30
N SER A 587 -15.64 -6.98 10.10
CA SER A 587 -14.68 -7.00 11.22
C SER A 587 -13.77 -8.21 11.17
N VAL A 588 -12.52 -8.03 11.59
CA VAL A 588 -11.62 -9.14 11.93
C VAL A 588 -11.86 -9.49 13.39
N VAL A 589 -12.02 -10.77 13.70
CA VAL A 589 -12.10 -11.30 15.06
C VAL A 589 -10.93 -12.25 15.25
N ILE A 590 -10.16 -12.03 16.32
CA ILE A 590 -9.11 -12.92 16.80
C ILE A 590 -9.68 -13.74 17.95
N GLU A 591 -9.43 -15.04 17.93
CA GLU A 591 -9.90 -16.02 18.90
C GLU A 591 -8.75 -16.62 19.68
N ASP A 592 -9.06 -17.06 20.88
CA ASP A 592 -8.20 -17.86 21.73
C ASP A 592 -8.99 -19.11 22.14
N ASP A 593 -8.53 -20.26 21.66
CA ASP A 593 -9.18 -21.55 21.88
C ASP A 593 -9.03 -22.06 23.33
N ASN A 594 -8.04 -21.53 24.06
CA ASN A 594 -7.76 -21.90 25.45
C ASN A 594 -8.44 -20.96 26.45
N ALA A 595 -9.36 -20.11 25.97
CA ALA A 595 -10.13 -19.19 26.77
C ALA A 595 -10.90 -19.88 27.90
N PRO A 596 -11.03 -19.24 29.09
CA PRO A 596 -12.02 -19.68 30.08
C PRO A 596 -13.43 -19.76 29.44
N PRO A 597 -14.21 -20.83 29.69
CA PRO A 597 -15.52 -21.01 29.04
C PRO A 597 -16.48 -19.81 29.20
N LEU A 598 -16.42 -19.13 30.34
CA LEU A 598 -17.23 -17.93 30.64
C LEU A 598 -16.87 -16.70 29.78
N ARG A 599 -15.63 -16.60 29.29
CA ARG A 599 -15.16 -15.52 28.40
C ARG A 599 -15.65 -15.73 26.96
N GLY A 600 -15.77 -16.99 26.55
CA GLY A 600 -15.87 -17.37 25.15
C GLY A 600 -14.55 -17.19 24.41
N LYS A 601 -14.48 -17.69 23.17
CA LYS A 601 -13.24 -17.75 22.39
C LYS A 601 -12.77 -16.39 21.85
N ARG A 602 -13.70 -15.48 21.50
CA ARG A 602 -13.41 -14.18 20.87
C ARG A 602 -12.56 -13.29 21.79
N MET A 603 -11.31 -13.04 21.40
CA MET A 603 -10.30 -12.34 22.21
C MET A 603 -10.22 -10.85 21.88
N ALA A 604 -10.23 -10.49 20.59
CA ALA A 604 -10.20 -9.11 20.11
C ALA A 604 -10.92 -8.98 18.77
N CYS A 605 -11.36 -7.78 18.43
CA CYS A 605 -11.93 -7.49 17.12
C CYS A 605 -11.66 -6.06 16.67
N ALA A 606 -11.64 -5.87 15.36
CA ALA A 606 -11.45 -4.57 14.72
C ALA A 606 -12.28 -4.48 13.44
N THR A 607 -12.88 -3.31 13.18
CA THR A 607 -13.57 -3.07 11.90
C THR A 607 -12.55 -2.78 10.80
N ILE A 608 -12.76 -3.37 9.63
CA ILE A 608 -11.96 -3.18 8.42
C ILE A 608 -12.45 -1.90 7.75
N LYS A 609 -11.63 -0.86 7.76
CA LYS A 609 -11.93 0.44 7.13
C LYS A 609 -10.98 0.70 5.96
N ARG A 610 -11.41 1.46 4.96
CA ARG A 610 -10.51 1.90 3.90
C ARG A 610 -9.45 2.85 4.49
N SER A 611 -8.22 2.70 4.03
CA SER A 611 -7.13 3.64 4.27
C SER A 611 -6.90 4.40 2.98
N HIS A 612 -7.42 5.63 2.89
CA HIS A 612 -7.35 6.43 1.67
C HIS A 612 -5.94 6.99 1.44
N PRO A 613 -5.50 7.14 0.18
CA PRO A 613 -4.29 7.88 -0.13
C PRO A 613 -4.37 9.33 0.36
N ILE A 614 -3.22 9.93 0.65
CA ILE A 614 -3.13 11.34 1.00
C ILE A 614 -2.47 12.11 -0.15
N SER A 615 -3.11 13.20 -0.57
CA SER A 615 -2.56 14.13 -1.55
C SER A 615 -2.43 15.51 -0.91
N VAL A 616 -1.28 16.16 -1.13
CA VAL A 616 -1.00 17.50 -0.64
C VAL A 616 -0.52 18.40 -1.76
N ILE A 617 -0.71 19.70 -1.59
CA ILE A 617 -0.33 20.71 -2.56
C ILE A 617 0.31 21.93 -1.88
N ALA A 618 1.36 22.45 -2.49
CA ALA A 618 1.94 23.75 -2.20
C ALA A 618 1.84 24.63 -3.46
N ASN A 619 0.90 25.58 -3.47
CA ASN A 619 0.60 26.47 -4.62
C ASN A 619 0.32 27.93 -4.22
N GLU A 620 0.10 28.21 -2.93
CA GLU A 620 -0.07 29.57 -2.40
C GLU A 620 1.29 30.21 -2.10
N TRP A 621 2.01 30.59 -3.16
CA TRP A 621 3.32 31.24 -3.02
C TRP A 621 3.20 32.64 -2.41
N ARG A 622 3.94 32.88 -1.33
CA ARG A 622 4.05 34.15 -0.61
C ARG A 622 5.47 34.69 -0.71
N THR A 623 5.61 36.00 -0.60
CA THR A 623 6.90 36.70 -0.58
C THR A 623 6.95 37.73 0.52
N SER A 624 8.16 38.06 0.96
CA SER A 624 8.38 39.17 1.88
C SER A 624 8.04 40.52 1.24
N ALA A 625 7.61 41.48 2.05
CA ALA A 625 7.30 42.83 1.59
C ALA A 625 8.50 43.49 0.87
N GLY A 626 8.19 44.27 -0.17
CA GLY A 626 9.20 44.90 -1.03
C GLY A 626 9.85 43.96 -2.06
N ILE A 627 9.47 42.68 -2.10
CA ILE A 627 10.06 41.68 -3.01
C ILE A 627 9.07 41.25 -4.07
N ALA A 628 9.35 41.62 -5.32
CA ALA A 628 8.61 41.13 -6.46
C ALA A 628 8.95 39.65 -6.74
N THR A 629 7.91 38.85 -7.04
CA THR A 629 8.05 37.51 -7.59
C THR A 629 7.03 37.27 -8.67
N ASN A 630 7.43 36.46 -9.65
CA ASN A 630 6.53 35.91 -10.66
C ASN A 630 6.35 34.40 -10.46
N ILE A 631 6.83 33.85 -9.33
CA ILE A 631 6.73 32.42 -9.02
C ILE A 631 5.26 32.04 -8.97
N SER A 632 4.90 31.06 -9.80
CA SER A 632 3.56 30.50 -9.90
C SER A 632 3.66 29.01 -10.23
N GLY A 633 2.54 28.30 -10.06
CA GLY A 633 2.47 26.85 -10.24
C GLY A 633 2.36 26.12 -8.90
N PHE A 634 2.74 24.85 -8.86
CA PHE A 634 2.51 23.98 -7.72
C PHE A 634 3.60 22.92 -7.54
N ILE A 635 3.69 22.42 -6.31
CA ILE A 635 4.28 21.11 -5.99
C ILE A 635 3.14 20.27 -5.40
N GLU A 636 2.78 19.19 -6.08
CA GLU A 636 1.76 18.24 -5.66
C GLU A 636 2.43 16.92 -5.28
N MET A 637 2.06 16.36 -4.14
CA MET A 637 2.64 15.12 -3.63
C MET A 637 1.52 14.16 -3.24
N THR A 638 1.66 12.88 -3.56
CA THR A 638 0.67 11.84 -3.21
C THR A 638 1.36 10.59 -2.70
N GLN A 639 0.81 9.99 -1.63
CA GLN A 639 1.30 8.77 -1.02
C GLN A 639 0.13 7.81 -0.73
N GLU A 640 0.23 6.58 -1.22
CA GLU A 640 -0.79 5.53 -1.07
C GLU A 640 -0.83 4.99 0.38
N SER A 641 0.31 4.51 0.88
CA SER A 641 0.49 4.05 2.26
C SER A 641 1.86 4.42 2.82
N VAL A 642 2.12 4.08 4.08
CA VAL A 642 3.44 4.23 4.71
C VAL A 642 4.51 3.30 4.12
N TYR A 643 4.12 2.30 3.33
CA TYR A 643 5.02 1.37 2.63
C TYR A 643 5.29 1.76 1.17
N ASP A 644 4.61 2.79 0.69
CA ASP A 644 4.74 3.29 -0.67
C ASP A 644 5.54 4.59 -0.69
N GLU A 645 6.27 4.79 -1.79
CA GLU A 645 7.01 6.02 -2.06
C GLU A 645 6.06 7.19 -2.28
N THR A 646 6.48 8.38 -1.86
CA THR A 646 5.75 9.61 -2.20
C THR A 646 6.01 9.95 -3.66
N LYS A 647 4.93 10.10 -4.45
CA LYS A 647 4.98 10.59 -5.83
C LYS A 647 4.93 12.11 -5.79
N ILE A 648 5.93 12.77 -6.36
CA ILE A 648 6.05 14.23 -6.39
C ILE A 648 5.89 14.72 -7.83
N GLU A 649 4.99 15.68 -8.06
CA GLU A 649 4.84 16.41 -9.32
C GLU A 649 5.13 17.89 -9.08
N ILE A 650 6.19 18.39 -9.71
CA ILE A 650 6.62 19.79 -9.62
C ILE A 650 6.29 20.48 -10.93
N ASN A 651 5.52 21.57 -10.88
CA ASN A 651 5.26 22.45 -12.01
C ASN A 651 5.36 23.91 -11.56
N ILE A 652 6.54 24.50 -11.69
CA ILE A 652 6.84 25.87 -11.24
C ILE A 652 7.28 26.72 -12.43
N ARG A 653 6.82 27.97 -12.49
CA ARG A 653 7.15 28.96 -13.51
C ARG A 653 7.56 30.27 -12.87
N GLY A 654 8.18 31.15 -13.65
CA GLY A 654 8.60 32.48 -13.18
C GLY A 654 9.86 32.45 -12.33
N LEU A 655 10.70 31.41 -12.49
CA LEU A 655 12.00 31.29 -11.85
C LEU A 655 13.02 32.30 -12.40
N ASN A 656 12.81 32.77 -13.64
CA ASN A 656 13.58 33.83 -14.33
C ASN A 656 15.10 33.62 -14.33
N ARG A 657 15.58 32.37 -14.21
CA ARG A 657 17.00 32.03 -14.03
C ARG A 657 17.64 32.65 -12.78
N LEU A 658 16.82 33.12 -11.83
CA LEU A 658 17.27 33.73 -10.57
C LEU A 658 17.18 32.75 -9.41
N ALA A 659 16.41 31.67 -9.54
CA ALA A 659 16.20 30.69 -8.48
C ALA A 659 17.42 29.79 -8.27
N SER A 660 17.59 29.29 -7.05
CA SER A 660 18.64 28.35 -6.66
C SER A 660 18.06 27.12 -5.93
N GLY A 661 18.26 27.02 -4.61
CA GLY A 661 17.75 25.93 -3.79
C GLY A 661 16.26 26.06 -3.47
N TYR A 662 15.66 24.96 -3.07
CA TYR A 662 14.30 24.84 -2.57
C TYR A 662 14.20 23.66 -1.61
N HIS A 663 13.53 23.89 -0.49
CA HIS A 663 13.56 23.00 0.67
C HIS A 663 12.23 23.00 1.42
N VAL A 664 11.93 21.89 2.11
CA VAL A 664 10.89 21.82 3.14
C VAL A 664 11.48 22.27 4.47
N HIS A 665 10.84 23.26 5.09
CA HIS A 665 11.19 23.84 6.37
C HIS A 665 10.35 23.27 7.51
N LYS A 666 10.67 23.63 8.76
CA LYS A 666 10.08 22.97 9.92
C LYS A 666 8.59 23.29 10.16
N VAL A 667 8.06 24.42 9.68
CA VAL A 667 6.73 24.90 10.09
C VAL A 667 5.94 25.54 8.95
N SER A 668 4.66 25.85 9.20
CA SER A 668 3.79 26.49 8.22
C SER A 668 4.15 27.97 7.98
N VAL A 669 3.82 28.47 6.78
CA VAL A 669 3.97 29.88 6.44
C VAL A 669 2.89 30.72 7.13
N PRO A 670 3.26 31.66 8.02
CA PRO A 670 2.28 32.51 8.70
C PRO A 670 1.73 33.58 7.75
N MET A 671 0.48 33.98 7.97
CA MET A 671 -0.23 34.95 7.13
C MET A 671 -0.09 36.40 7.63
N ASP A 672 0.26 36.58 8.90
CA ASP A 672 0.33 37.84 9.64
C ASP A 672 1.72 38.46 9.72
N LYS A 673 2.71 37.88 9.04
CA LYS A 673 4.08 38.39 9.01
C LYS A 673 4.35 39.09 7.69
N GLU A 674 5.04 40.22 7.77
CA GLU A 674 5.49 40.99 6.60
C GLU A 674 6.61 40.27 5.83
N PHE A 675 7.43 39.50 6.55
CA PHE A 675 8.53 38.68 6.03
C PHE A 675 8.25 37.19 6.32
N PRO A 676 7.23 36.55 5.71
CA PRO A 676 6.75 35.24 6.12
C PRO A 676 7.72 34.11 5.78
N CYS A 677 8.67 34.35 4.87
CA CYS A 677 9.64 33.35 4.43
C CYS A 677 10.97 33.40 5.20
N SER A 678 11.14 34.31 6.15
CA SER A 678 12.42 34.56 6.83
C SER A 678 12.89 33.38 7.69
N GLY A 679 14.20 33.37 8.00
CA GLY A 679 14.88 32.34 8.78
C GLY A 679 14.33 32.16 10.19
N ASP A 680 14.02 33.25 10.86
CA ASP A 680 13.46 33.32 12.21
C ASP A 680 11.97 32.92 12.27
N VAL A 681 11.30 32.84 11.12
CA VAL A 681 9.88 32.50 11.02
C VAL A 681 9.67 31.03 10.62
N LEU A 682 10.39 30.55 9.59
CA LEU A 682 10.25 29.18 9.09
C LEU A 682 11.34 28.23 9.59
N TYR A 683 12.34 28.75 10.29
CA TYR A 683 13.47 28.01 10.84
C TYR A 683 14.30 27.32 9.76
N GLY A 684 15.12 26.34 10.16
CA GLY A 684 15.94 25.53 9.25
C GLY A 684 15.13 24.53 8.42
N HIS A 685 15.85 23.68 7.70
CA HIS A 685 15.24 22.58 6.95
C HIS A 685 14.65 21.54 7.89
N TYR A 686 13.68 20.78 7.39
CA TYR A 686 13.14 19.65 8.09
C TYR A 686 14.12 18.45 7.99
N ASN A 687 14.71 18.09 9.12
CA ASN A 687 15.75 17.06 9.22
C ASN A 687 15.51 16.21 10.48
N PRO A 688 14.52 15.29 10.47
CA PRO A 688 14.18 14.46 11.63
C PRO A 688 15.24 13.41 11.98
N PHE A 689 16.24 13.20 11.12
CA PHE A 689 17.28 12.17 11.26
C PHE A 689 18.67 12.75 11.51
N ASP A 690 18.78 14.07 11.72
CA ASP A 690 20.04 14.78 11.94
C ASP A 690 21.14 14.40 10.92
N ILE A 691 20.77 14.44 9.63
CA ILE A 691 21.69 14.24 8.50
C ILE A 691 22.60 15.45 8.40
N ASP A 692 23.92 15.22 8.32
CA ASP A 692 24.91 16.29 8.21
C ASP A 692 25.06 16.76 6.76
N SER A 693 24.50 17.93 6.46
CA SER A 693 24.56 18.54 5.14
C SER A 693 25.96 18.96 4.69
N LEU A 694 26.95 19.05 5.59
CA LEU A 694 28.32 19.46 5.25
C LEU A 694 29.14 18.34 4.63
N ILE A 695 28.78 17.09 4.92
CA ILE A 695 29.50 15.88 4.48
C ILE A 695 28.74 15.20 3.32
N GLY A 696 27.50 15.62 3.06
CA GLY A 696 26.62 15.04 2.05
C GLY A 696 27.12 15.20 0.61
N PRO A 697 26.67 14.32 -0.29
CA PRO A 697 26.99 14.37 -1.72
C PRO A 697 26.46 15.65 -2.39
N LEU A 698 27.07 16.04 -3.51
CA LEU A 698 26.60 17.18 -4.31
C LEU A 698 25.15 16.96 -4.78
N PRO A 699 24.35 18.03 -5.00
CA PRO A 699 22.96 17.90 -5.41
C PRO A 699 22.75 17.00 -6.63
N SER A 700 21.69 16.18 -6.58
CA SER A 700 21.27 15.15 -7.54
C SER A 700 22.22 13.97 -7.74
N ILE A 701 23.38 13.95 -7.08
CA ILE A 701 24.36 12.87 -7.19
C ILE A 701 24.01 11.74 -6.22
N GLY A 702 23.85 12.05 -4.93
CA GLY A 702 23.55 11.07 -3.88
C GLY A 702 22.15 10.50 -3.94
N SER A 703 21.91 9.44 -3.18
CA SER A 703 20.59 8.87 -2.98
C SER A 703 19.74 9.72 -2.01
N VAL A 704 18.42 9.52 -2.01
CA VAL A 704 17.49 10.39 -1.27
C VAL A 704 17.65 10.32 0.25
N ASP A 705 18.16 9.21 0.77
CA ASP A 705 18.48 8.98 2.19
C ASP A 705 19.76 9.69 2.65
N GLU A 706 20.63 10.13 1.73
CA GLU A 706 21.86 10.86 2.06
C GLU A 706 21.63 12.37 2.26
N TYR A 707 20.40 12.85 2.03
CA TYR A 707 20.01 14.25 2.20
C TYR A 707 18.97 14.40 3.32
N GLU A 708 18.95 15.58 3.94
CA GLU A 708 17.89 15.94 4.88
C GLU A 708 16.52 15.66 4.26
N THR A 709 15.55 15.18 5.05
CA THR A 709 14.20 14.87 4.56
C THR A 709 13.62 16.03 3.73
N GLY A 710 13.85 17.27 4.18
CA GLY A 710 13.40 18.48 3.50
C GLY A 710 14.29 19.04 2.40
N ASP A 711 15.47 18.48 2.11
CA ASP A 711 16.37 19.00 1.07
C ASP A 711 15.97 18.52 -0.34
N LEU A 712 14.95 19.18 -0.92
CA LEU A 712 14.48 18.84 -2.27
C LEU A 712 15.50 19.18 -3.36
N SER A 713 16.37 20.16 -3.14
CA SER A 713 17.43 20.54 -4.08
C SER A 713 18.56 19.53 -4.12
N GLY A 714 19.01 19.07 -2.97
CA GLY A 714 19.94 17.95 -2.83
C GLY A 714 19.40 16.72 -3.54
N LYS A 715 18.14 16.37 -3.31
CA LYS A 715 17.52 15.16 -3.90
C LYS A 715 17.23 15.25 -5.39
N PHE A 716 16.63 16.35 -5.86
CA PHE A 716 16.05 16.46 -7.20
C PHE A 716 16.77 17.44 -8.13
N GLY A 717 17.85 18.05 -7.64
CA GLY A 717 18.66 19.04 -8.35
C GLY A 717 18.21 20.48 -8.09
N LEU A 718 19.15 21.41 -8.28
CA LEU A 718 18.96 22.86 -8.11
C LEU A 718 18.08 23.49 -9.20
N LEU A 719 17.56 24.69 -8.95
CA LEU A 719 16.76 25.48 -9.89
C LEU A 719 17.59 26.49 -10.72
N ASN A 720 18.91 26.50 -10.58
CA ASN A 720 19.79 27.45 -11.26
C ASN A 720 19.57 27.44 -12.76
N ASN A 721 19.59 28.62 -13.38
CA ASN A 721 19.43 28.82 -14.82
C ASN A 721 18.10 28.31 -15.43
N LEU A 722 17.10 27.96 -14.62
CA LEU A 722 15.78 27.54 -15.10
C LEU A 722 14.79 28.71 -15.13
N ASP A 723 13.96 28.77 -16.17
CA ASP A 723 12.78 29.66 -16.22
C ASP A 723 11.51 28.96 -15.69
N ARG A 724 11.45 27.64 -15.88
CA ARG A 724 10.37 26.75 -15.45
C ARG A 724 10.90 25.37 -15.11
N LEU A 725 10.25 24.67 -14.18
CA LEU A 725 10.50 23.27 -13.85
C LEU A 725 9.20 22.48 -13.96
N SER A 726 9.22 21.38 -14.72
CA SER A 726 8.10 20.45 -14.85
C SER A 726 8.63 19.01 -14.81
N ARG A 727 8.59 18.36 -13.64
CA ARG A 727 9.17 17.00 -13.44
C ARG A 727 8.38 16.18 -12.43
N LYS A 728 8.55 14.86 -12.51
CA LYS A 728 7.98 13.87 -11.59
C LYS A 728 9.10 13.08 -10.91
N PHE A 729 8.94 12.82 -9.62
CA PHE A 729 9.91 12.10 -8.79
C PHE A 729 9.19 11.11 -7.86
N TYR A 730 9.98 10.18 -7.31
CA TYR A 730 9.58 9.22 -6.30
C TYR A 730 10.58 9.28 -5.15
N ASP A 731 10.08 9.37 -3.91
CA ASP A 731 10.94 9.47 -2.73
C ASP A 731 10.29 8.78 -1.52
N PHE A 732 10.91 7.70 -1.05
CA PHE A 732 10.51 6.98 0.16
C PHE A 732 10.85 7.74 1.45
N SER A 733 11.85 8.62 1.40
CA SER A 733 12.34 9.41 2.53
C SER A 733 11.56 10.72 2.76
N LEU A 734 10.51 10.99 1.97
CA LEU A 734 9.65 12.17 2.07
C LEU A 734 8.18 11.80 2.44
N PRO A 735 7.90 11.32 3.67
CA PRO A 735 6.57 10.87 4.09
C PRO A 735 5.47 11.93 3.98
N LEU A 736 4.28 11.51 3.59
CA LEU A 736 3.03 12.25 3.82
C LEU A 736 2.17 11.63 4.94
N LYS A 737 2.39 10.36 5.26
CA LYS A 737 1.75 9.63 6.38
C LYS A 737 2.78 9.28 7.45
N GLY A 738 2.30 8.96 8.65
CA GLY A 738 3.15 8.58 9.77
C GLY A 738 3.76 9.77 10.51
N THR A 739 4.51 9.48 11.56
CA THR A 739 5.03 10.47 12.53
C THR A 739 5.91 11.56 11.90
N ASN A 740 6.68 11.21 10.87
CA ASN A 740 7.61 12.12 10.21
C ASN A 740 7.02 12.89 9.02
N SER A 741 5.69 12.87 8.83
CA SER A 741 5.01 13.56 7.73
C SER A 741 5.42 15.04 7.57
N ILE A 742 5.55 15.48 6.32
CA ILE A 742 5.85 16.88 5.96
C ILE A 742 4.61 17.79 5.90
N ILE A 743 3.41 17.25 6.12
CA ILE A 743 2.17 18.04 6.03
C ILE A 743 2.13 19.08 7.16
N GLY A 744 1.64 20.28 6.84
CA GLY A 744 1.64 21.41 7.79
C GLY A 744 2.98 22.16 7.85
N ARG A 745 3.99 21.73 7.10
CA ARG A 745 5.26 22.42 6.92
C ARG A 745 5.23 23.35 5.70
N SER A 746 6.35 23.98 5.35
CA SER A 746 6.43 24.91 4.22
C SER A 746 7.55 24.58 3.26
N ILE A 747 7.35 24.87 1.97
CA ILE A 747 8.41 24.88 0.96
C ILE A 747 8.92 26.31 0.81
N VAL A 748 10.24 26.50 0.77
CA VAL A 748 10.90 27.78 0.48
C VAL A 748 11.72 27.62 -0.79
N ILE A 749 11.64 28.59 -1.69
CA ILE A 749 12.48 28.72 -2.89
C ILE A 749 13.45 29.89 -2.67
N HIS A 750 14.72 29.65 -2.95
CA HIS A 750 15.80 30.60 -2.80
C HIS A 750 16.14 31.25 -4.14
N LYS A 751 16.71 32.45 -4.10
CA LYS A 751 17.46 33.08 -5.19
C LYS A 751 18.93 32.68 -5.11
N GLU A 752 19.59 32.62 -6.25
CA GLU A 752 21.04 32.41 -6.34
C GLU A 752 21.81 33.53 -5.64
N GLU A 753 21.39 34.77 -5.85
CA GLU A 753 21.96 35.93 -5.16
C GLU A 753 21.76 35.82 -3.64
N ASN A 754 22.87 35.77 -2.91
CA ASN A 754 22.93 35.72 -1.44
C ASN A 754 22.14 34.56 -0.79
N ASN A 755 21.81 33.50 -1.55
CA ASN A 755 20.92 32.43 -1.10
C ASN A 755 19.58 32.94 -0.51
N PHE A 756 19.07 34.05 -1.07
CA PHE A 756 17.97 34.80 -0.50
C PHE A 756 16.65 34.02 -0.58
N ARG A 757 15.91 33.89 0.54
CA ARG A 757 14.61 33.20 0.57
C ARG A 757 13.54 34.00 -0.20
N TRP A 758 13.27 33.60 -1.43
CA TRP A 758 12.50 34.37 -2.40
C TRP A 758 10.99 34.22 -2.21
N ALA A 759 10.51 32.98 -2.18
CA ALA A 759 9.09 32.68 -2.05
C ALA A 759 8.89 31.44 -1.19
N CYS A 760 7.74 31.35 -0.54
CA CYS A 760 7.41 30.21 0.30
C CYS A 760 5.92 29.86 0.23
N ALA A 761 5.58 28.58 0.43
CA ALA A 761 4.21 28.08 0.43
C ALA A 761 4.02 26.98 1.48
N THR A 762 2.88 26.97 2.17
CA THR A 762 2.54 25.90 3.12
C THR A 762 2.09 24.65 2.37
N ILE A 763 2.57 23.48 2.78
CA ILE A 763 2.12 22.17 2.31
C ILE A 763 0.78 21.86 2.98
N LYS A 764 -0.29 21.94 2.20
CA LYS A 764 -1.66 21.71 2.69
C LYS A 764 -2.23 20.42 2.10
N PRO A 765 -3.04 19.65 2.85
CA PRO A 765 -3.81 18.56 2.29
C PRO A 765 -4.77 19.09 1.21
N LYS A 766 -4.91 18.32 0.14
CA LYS A 766 -5.89 18.54 -0.91
C LYS A 766 -7.19 17.83 -0.50
N VAL A 767 -8.13 18.61 0.03
CA VAL A 767 -9.42 18.08 0.51
C VAL A 767 -10.41 18.03 -0.66
N ASN A 768 -10.93 16.85 -0.95
CA ASN A 768 -11.94 16.66 -2.00
C ASN A 768 -13.32 17.14 -1.56
N ARG A 769 -14.24 17.38 -2.50
CA ARG A 769 -15.60 17.88 -2.20
C ARG A 769 -16.42 16.99 -1.26
N ASN A 770 -16.13 15.69 -1.24
CA ASN A 770 -16.84 14.70 -0.43
C ASN A 770 -16.13 14.40 0.90
N GLU A 771 -15.03 15.11 1.19
CA GLU A 771 -14.26 14.96 2.41
C GLU A 771 -14.52 16.15 3.32
N ARG A 772 -14.44 15.93 4.64
CA ARG A 772 -14.61 16.97 5.63
C ARG A 772 -13.29 17.24 6.34
N GLU A 773 -12.84 18.48 6.27
CA GLU A 773 -11.73 18.95 7.07
C GLU A 773 -12.21 19.33 8.47
N ILE A 774 -11.57 18.77 9.50
CA ILE A 774 -11.86 19.03 10.90
C ILE A 774 -10.69 19.80 11.49
N LEU A 775 -11.00 20.96 12.07
CA LEU A 775 -10.05 21.84 12.74
C LEU A 775 -10.42 21.96 14.21
N ALA A 776 -9.44 21.81 15.09
CA ALA A 776 -9.60 22.02 16.53
C ALA A 776 -8.44 22.83 17.10
N ILE A 777 -8.69 23.53 18.20
CA ILE A 777 -7.72 24.38 18.88
C ILE A 777 -7.86 24.25 20.40
N ALA A 778 -6.73 24.13 21.07
CA ALA A 778 -6.56 24.35 22.50
C ALA A 778 -5.86 25.69 22.67
N SER A 779 -6.62 26.74 22.99
CA SER A 779 -6.12 28.11 23.07
C SER A 779 -5.85 28.50 24.53
N PHE A 780 -4.69 29.09 24.77
CA PHE A 780 -4.26 29.70 26.03
C PHE A 780 -4.31 31.23 25.89
N ASP A 781 -5.48 31.75 25.57
CA ASP A 781 -5.72 33.18 25.30
C ASP A 781 -6.17 33.97 26.53
N ASP A 782 -6.66 33.30 27.57
CA ASP A 782 -7.03 33.97 28.82
C ASP A 782 -5.78 34.48 29.55
N PRO A 783 -5.71 35.77 29.91
CA PRO A 783 -4.55 36.39 30.52
C PRO A 783 -4.28 35.92 31.96
N ARG A 784 -5.06 35.00 32.53
CA ARG A 784 -4.77 34.40 33.83
C ARG A 784 -3.93 33.12 33.72
N HIS A 785 -3.73 32.58 32.52
CA HIS A 785 -2.85 31.43 32.32
C HIS A 785 -1.38 31.80 32.47
N LEU A 786 -0.57 30.90 33.05
CA LEU A 786 0.88 31.08 33.17
C LEU A 786 1.63 31.03 31.83
N ILE A 787 0.99 30.49 30.80
CA ILE A 787 1.48 30.41 29.43
C ILE A 787 0.45 31.02 28.49
N GLN A 788 0.90 31.43 27.32
CA GLN A 788 0.04 31.91 26.24
C GLN A 788 0.40 31.21 24.93
N GLY A 789 -0.58 31.09 24.04
CA GLY A 789 -0.40 30.48 22.72
C GLY A 789 -1.48 29.46 22.39
N TYR A 790 -1.16 28.49 21.53
CA TYR A 790 -2.11 27.48 21.07
C TYR A 790 -1.49 26.14 20.74
N VAL A 791 -2.35 25.13 20.73
CA VAL A 791 -2.16 23.85 20.04
C VAL A 791 -3.32 23.66 19.06
N ARG A 792 -3.02 23.57 17.76
CA ARG A 792 -3.98 23.38 16.68
C ARG A 792 -3.90 21.96 16.15
N PHE A 793 -5.06 21.39 15.86
CA PHE A 793 -5.21 20.05 15.31
C PHE A 793 -5.97 20.12 13.99
N ARG A 794 -5.53 19.32 13.03
CA ARG A 794 -6.14 19.19 11.70
C ARG A 794 -6.25 17.72 11.33
N GLN A 795 -7.43 17.30 10.88
CA GLN A 795 -7.68 15.94 10.41
C GLN A 795 -8.69 15.95 9.25
N ILE A 796 -8.55 15.00 8.32
CA ILE A 796 -9.55 14.76 7.27
C ILE A 796 -10.42 13.59 7.70
N GLU A 797 -11.72 13.75 7.57
CA GLU A 797 -12.70 12.67 7.59
C GLU A 797 -13.17 12.40 6.18
N TYR A 798 -12.96 11.17 5.72
CA TYR A 798 -13.37 10.73 4.40
C TYR A 798 -14.87 10.39 4.38
N TRP A 799 -15.43 10.29 3.17
CA TRP A 799 -16.86 10.02 2.94
C TRP A 799 -17.38 8.72 3.56
N ASP A 800 -16.49 7.77 3.89
CA ASP A 800 -16.81 6.50 4.55
C ASP A 800 -16.63 6.53 6.08
N GLY A 801 -16.29 7.70 6.66
CA GLY A 801 -16.03 7.88 8.09
C GLY A 801 -14.69 7.31 8.56
N SER A 802 -13.78 6.94 7.65
CA SER A 802 -12.37 6.74 7.97
C SER A 802 -11.67 8.09 8.15
N LEU A 803 -10.52 8.09 8.82
CA LEU A 803 -9.80 9.31 9.21
C LEU A 803 -8.36 9.29 8.70
N SER A 804 -7.82 10.46 8.36
CA SER A 804 -6.38 10.66 8.17
C SER A 804 -5.64 10.66 9.51
N ASP A 805 -4.31 10.70 9.46
CA ASP A 805 -3.49 11.12 10.60
C ASP A 805 -3.90 12.54 11.05
N THR A 806 -3.62 12.87 12.31
CA THR A 806 -3.88 14.21 12.86
C THR A 806 -2.61 15.04 12.86
N TRP A 807 -2.61 16.13 12.12
CA TRP A 807 -1.51 17.08 12.09
C TRP A 807 -1.68 18.11 13.20
N ILE A 808 -0.63 18.33 13.97
CA ILE A 808 -0.64 19.17 15.17
C ILE A 808 0.38 20.28 15.00
N GLU A 809 -0.04 21.53 15.18
CA GLU A 809 0.85 22.70 15.23
C GLU A 809 0.79 23.31 16.63
N THR A 810 1.96 23.60 17.21
CA THR A 810 2.08 24.17 18.55
C THR A 810 2.88 25.46 18.53
N TYR A 811 2.41 26.45 19.30
CA TYR A 811 3.16 27.67 19.59
C TYR A 811 2.80 28.15 20.99
N LEU A 812 3.73 28.01 21.94
CA LEU A 812 3.51 28.31 23.36
C LEU A 812 4.66 29.13 23.93
N THR A 813 4.35 30.14 24.72
CA THR A 813 5.33 31.02 25.40
C THR A 813 4.93 31.27 26.84
N HIS A 814 5.90 31.61 27.70
CA HIS A 814 5.61 32.00 29.09
C HIS A 814 4.97 33.39 29.14
N GLN A 815 3.92 33.52 29.94
CA GLN A 815 3.26 34.80 30.10
C GLN A 815 4.19 35.82 30.80
N GLY A 816 4.27 37.04 30.27
CA GLY A 816 5.08 38.12 30.83
C GLY A 816 6.60 38.03 30.58
N ASN A 817 7.12 36.91 30.07
CA ASN A 817 8.52 36.78 29.66
C ASN A 817 8.71 35.83 28.47
N ASN A 818 8.57 36.39 27.27
CA ASN A 818 8.70 35.63 26.01
C ASN A 818 10.14 35.14 25.73
N LYS A 819 11.15 35.55 26.51
CA LYS A 819 12.55 35.10 26.35
C LYS A 819 12.90 33.87 27.18
N LYS A 820 12.03 33.42 28.09
CA LYS A 820 12.27 32.24 28.91
C LYS A 820 11.92 30.99 28.10
N THR A 821 12.91 30.17 27.80
CA THR A 821 12.70 28.86 27.17
C THR A 821 12.81 27.75 28.23
N THR A 822 11.86 26.82 28.24
CA THR A 822 11.85 25.66 29.14
C THR A 822 11.54 24.37 28.37
N TYR A 823 12.13 23.27 28.82
CA TYR A 823 12.14 21.98 28.11
C TYR A 823 11.47 20.86 28.94
N GLY A 824 11.08 19.79 28.26
CA GLY A 824 10.57 18.59 28.92
C GLY A 824 9.15 18.73 29.47
N HIS A 825 8.29 19.51 28.79
CA HIS A 825 6.88 19.66 29.18
C HIS A 825 6.07 18.49 28.61
N LYS A 826 5.55 17.62 29.48
CA LYS A 826 4.62 16.58 29.04
C LYS A 826 3.28 17.24 28.68
N TRP A 827 2.57 16.64 27.76
CA TRP A 827 1.30 17.15 27.30
C TRP A 827 0.36 16.01 26.97
N SER A 828 -0.84 16.07 27.54
CA SER A 828 -1.78 14.96 27.46
C SER A 828 -3.23 15.45 27.50
N VAL A 829 -4.14 14.68 26.94
CA VAL A 829 -5.58 14.91 26.95
C VAL A 829 -6.21 14.18 28.13
N TYR A 830 -7.08 14.89 28.85
CA TYR A 830 -7.78 14.42 30.03
C TYR A 830 -9.28 14.30 29.78
N VAL A 831 -9.99 13.46 30.54
CA VAL A 831 -11.38 13.07 30.24
C VAL A 831 -12.33 14.29 30.24
N ASN A 832 -12.22 15.15 31.26
CA ASN A 832 -13.17 16.23 31.52
C ASN A 832 -12.68 17.58 30.99
N GLN A 833 -13.58 18.55 30.96
CA GLN A 833 -13.24 19.94 30.70
C GLN A 833 -12.72 20.64 31.96
N VAL A 834 -11.83 21.61 31.77
CA VAL A 834 -11.34 22.50 32.82
C VAL A 834 -12.09 23.82 32.82
N GLY A 835 -12.17 24.46 33.98
CA GLY A 835 -12.86 25.73 34.19
C GLY A 835 -11.99 26.71 34.96
N ALA A 836 -12.50 27.20 36.09
CA ALA A 836 -11.77 28.18 36.91
C ALA A 836 -10.46 27.62 37.53
N ASP A 837 -10.36 26.29 37.69
CA ASP A 837 -9.18 25.60 38.19
C ASP A 837 -7.97 25.70 37.27
N ALA A 838 -8.17 25.99 35.98
CA ALA A 838 -7.10 26.21 35.01
C ALA A 838 -6.24 27.45 35.32
N TYR A 839 -6.74 28.34 36.17
CA TYR A 839 -6.13 29.62 36.53
C TYR A 839 -5.63 29.66 37.98
N ASN A 840 -5.67 28.53 38.70
CA ASN A 840 -5.29 28.52 40.10
C ASN A 840 -3.77 28.70 40.28
N HIS A 841 -3.36 29.55 41.24
CA HIS A 841 -1.96 29.78 41.54
C HIS A 841 -1.31 28.62 42.32
N ILE A 842 -2.09 27.79 43.02
CA ILE A 842 -1.58 26.63 43.73
C ILE A 842 -1.42 25.46 42.76
N ASP A 843 -0.18 25.01 42.57
CA ASP A 843 0.17 24.00 41.56
C ASP A 843 -0.50 22.64 41.78
N SER A 844 -0.73 22.24 43.04
CA SER A 844 -1.36 20.95 43.37
C SER A 844 -2.86 20.88 43.04
N VAL A 845 -3.51 22.02 42.80
CA VAL A 845 -4.95 22.10 42.50
C VAL A 845 -5.26 22.65 41.11
N ARG A 846 -4.25 23.10 40.38
CA ARG A 846 -4.40 23.56 39.00
C ARG A 846 -4.75 22.38 38.10
N CYS A 847 -5.74 22.54 37.22
CA CYS A 847 -6.17 21.54 36.23
C CYS A 847 -6.77 20.24 36.79
N LEU A 848 -7.10 20.19 38.10
CA LEU A 848 -7.70 19.01 38.70
C LEU A 848 -9.06 18.64 38.09
N ALA A 849 -9.82 19.61 37.58
CA ALA A 849 -11.13 19.35 36.98
C ALA A 849 -11.04 18.47 35.74
N GLY A 850 -9.89 18.44 35.05
CA GLY A 850 -9.63 17.56 33.91
C GLY A 850 -9.78 16.07 34.25
N GLY A 851 -9.61 15.70 35.53
CA GLY A 851 -9.81 14.34 36.01
C GLY A 851 -8.63 13.43 35.67
N TYR A 852 -8.88 12.37 34.89
CA TYR A 852 -7.86 11.37 34.55
C TYR A 852 -7.44 11.45 33.09
N LEU A 853 -6.27 10.88 32.78
CA LEU A 853 -5.78 10.71 31.41
C LEU A 853 -6.84 10.05 30.53
N TRP A 854 -7.07 10.60 29.34
CA TRP A 854 -8.02 10.04 28.39
C TRP A 854 -7.51 8.70 27.86
N ASN A 855 -8.07 7.60 28.36
CA ASN A 855 -7.65 6.25 28.02
C ASN A 855 -8.87 5.37 27.67
N PRO A 856 -9.56 5.67 26.54
CA PRO A 856 -10.73 4.91 26.12
C PRO A 856 -10.39 3.43 25.84
N TYR A 857 -9.15 3.12 25.45
CA TYR A 857 -8.74 1.76 25.09
C TYR A 857 -8.31 0.90 26.27
N LEU A 858 -8.44 1.39 27.51
CA LEU A 858 -8.03 0.66 28.71
C LEU A 858 -6.56 0.19 28.65
N THR A 859 -5.71 0.98 27.99
CA THR A 859 -4.28 0.73 27.91
C THR A 859 -3.71 0.59 29.32
N TYR A 860 -2.92 -0.45 29.58
CA TYR A 860 -2.33 -0.64 30.89
C TYR A 860 -1.14 0.30 31.08
N THR A 861 -1.26 1.27 31.99
CA THR A 861 -0.30 2.38 32.20
C THR A 861 0.60 2.22 33.44
N LYS A 862 0.82 0.99 33.91
CA LYS A 862 1.73 0.73 35.06
C LYS A 862 3.17 0.45 34.59
N GLU A 863 4.01 -0.18 35.42
CA GLU A 863 5.47 -0.26 35.33
C GLU A 863 6.07 -0.40 33.91
N ALA A 864 5.59 -1.34 33.08
CA ALA A 864 6.11 -1.56 31.71
C ALA A 864 5.79 -0.42 30.72
N TYR A 865 4.75 0.39 30.98
CA TYR A 865 4.25 1.43 30.08
C TYR A 865 5.31 2.45 29.68
N LYS A 866 6.18 2.85 30.61
CA LYS A 866 7.18 3.90 30.39
C LYS A 866 8.20 3.57 29.30
N VAL A 867 8.43 2.29 29.04
CA VAL A 867 9.37 1.82 28.01
C VAL A 867 8.62 1.41 26.74
N GLU A 868 7.42 0.86 26.90
CA GLU A 868 6.60 0.34 25.80
C GLU A 868 5.86 1.43 25.00
N CYS A 869 5.44 2.52 25.66
CA CYS A 869 4.88 3.70 24.99
C CYS A 869 6.02 4.60 24.53
N ASN A 870 6.18 4.72 23.21
CA ASN A 870 7.20 5.55 22.57
C ASN A 870 6.79 5.90 21.13
N PRO A 871 7.49 6.83 20.46
CA PRO A 871 7.20 7.23 19.09
C PRO A 871 7.23 6.09 18.06
N ARG A 872 8.02 5.03 18.30
CA ARG A 872 8.06 3.86 17.41
C ARG A 872 6.80 3.00 17.50
N ARG A 873 6.11 3.04 18.64
CA ARG A 873 4.95 2.19 18.94
C ARG A 873 3.78 3.01 19.50
N PRO A 874 3.24 3.94 18.71
CA PRO A 874 2.23 4.89 19.19
C PRO A 874 0.93 4.22 19.65
N LEU A 875 0.56 3.05 19.10
CA LEU A 875 -0.65 2.32 19.49
C LEU A 875 -0.56 1.72 20.91
N ARG A 876 0.64 1.62 21.49
CA ARG A 876 0.85 1.16 22.86
C ARG A 876 0.61 2.25 23.91
N CYS A 877 0.68 3.51 23.49
CA CYS A 877 0.39 4.64 24.36
C CYS A 877 -1.12 4.76 24.63
N ALA A 878 -1.48 5.23 25.82
CA ALA A 878 -2.86 5.64 26.09
C ALA A 878 -3.23 6.78 25.11
N LEU A 879 -4.45 6.78 24.56
CA LEU A 879 -4.82 7.72 23.50
C LEU A 879 -4.59 9.19 23.88
N GLY A 880 -4.85 9.56 25.13
CA GLY A 880 -4.61 10.90 25.65
C GLY A 880 -3.13 11.24 25.88
N ASP A 881 -2.22 10.27 25.91
CA ASP A 881 -0.80 10.50 26.15
C ASP A 881 -0.07 10.88 24.86
N ILE A 882 -0.30 12.13 24.43
CA ILE A 882 0.31 12.70 23.22
C ILE A 882 1.83 12.81 23.40
N GLY A 883 2.29 13.31 24.56
CA GLY A 883 3.71 13.45 24.87
C GLY A 883 4.48 12.15 25.07
N GLY A 884 3.83 10.99 25.14
CA GLY A 884 4.50 9.68 25.06
C GLY A 884 4.67 9.18 23.62
N ARG A 885 3.80 9.61 22.70
CA ARG A 885 3.89 9.27 21.25
C ARG A 885 4.78 10.23 20.48
N HIS A 886 4.97 11.44 21.00
CA HIS A 886 5.80 12.50 20.43
C HIS A 886 6.79 12.97 21.49
N GLU A 887 7.69 13.85 21.11
CA GLU A 887 8.58 14.49 22.07
C GLU A 887 7.83 15.45 23.02
N PRO A 888 8.34 15.68 24.24
CA PRO A 888 7.87 16.72 25.13
C PRO A 888 7.93 18.12 24.49
N LEU A 889 7.02 19.01 24.86
CA LEU A 889 6.96 20.36 24.33
C LEU A 889 8.11 21.24 24.85
N ILE A 890 8.49 22.19 24.00
CA ILE A 890 9.39 23.29 24.34
C ILE A 890 8.55 24.57 24.43
N ILE A 891 8.52 25.22 25.60
CA ILE A 891 7.76 26.45 25.81
C ILE A 891 8.72 27.64 25.75
N GLY A 892 8.36 28.67 25.00
CA GLY A 892 9.23 29.82 24.72
C GLY A 892 10.29 29.53 23.65
N GLY A 893 10.11 28.46 22.88
CA GLY A 893 10.95 28.11 21.74
C GLY A 893 10.25 28.32 20.39
N ASP A 894 10.76 27.63 19.37
CA ASP A 894 10.22 27.64 18.01
C ASP A 894 8.84 26.99 17.92
N ARG A 895 8.06 27.34 16.89
CA ARG A 895 6.83 26.61 16.55
C ARG A 895 7.19 25.15 16.23
N GLN A 896 6.36 24.20 16.66
CA GLN A 896 6.59 22.77 16.43
C GLN A 896 5.40 22.14 15.68
N VAL A 897 5.68 21.24 14.74
CA VAL A 897 4.69 20.50 13.96
C VAL A 897 4.88 18.99 14.15
N PHE A 898 3.81 18.29 14.51
CA PHE A 898 3.76 16.84 14.77
C PHE A 898 2.66 16.17 13.94
N THR A 899 2.75 14.85 13.75
CA THR A 899 1.70 14.05 13.10
C THR A 899 1.38 12.82 13.94
N ASP A 900 0.17 12.73 14.45
CA ASP A 900 -0.29 11.63 15.31
C ASP A 900 -1.19 10.65 14.55
N ILE A 901 -0.82 9.38 14.52
CA ILE A 901 -1.55 8.32 13.82
C ILE A 901 -2.76 7.77 14.60
N ASN A 902 -2.95 8.18 15.86
CA ASN A 902 -3.97 7.65 16.78
C ASN A 902 -4.59 8.75 17.66
N LEU A 903 -4.99 9.87 17.05
CA LEU A 903 -5.60 10.99 17.76
C LEU A 903 -6.90 11.48 17.08
N PRO A 904 -8.00 10.71 17.12
CA PRO A 904 -9.23 11.08 16.41
C PRO A 904 -9.83 12.40 16.91
N LEU A 905 -10.26 13.26 15.98
CA LEU A 905 -11.02 14.49 16.26
C LEU A 905 -12.54 14.29 16.19
N VAL A 906 -13.01 13.14 15.70
CA VAL A 906 -14.43 12.80 15.58
C VAL A 906 -14.74 11.39 16.10
N GLY A 907 -16.02 11.10 16.28
CA GLY A 907 -16.51 9.85 16.84
C GLY A 907 -16.35 9.77 18.37
N ASN A 908 -16.68 8.62 18.93
CA ASN A 908 -16.79 8.43 20.38
C ASN A 908 -15.47 8.61 21.13
N ASN A 909 -14.34 8.37 20.45
CA ASN A 909 -13.01 8.49 21.03
C ASN A 909 -12.39 9.88 20.83
N SER A 910 -13.15 10.83 20.27
CA SER A 910 -12.69 12.19 19.98
C SER A 910 -12.07 12.87 21.19
N ILE A 911 -11.01 13.64 20.93
CA ILE A 911 -10.38 14.55 21.89
C ILE A 911 -11.04 15.93 21.95
N ILE A 912 -11.98 16.24 21.05
CA ILE A 912 -12.73 17.51 21.12
C ILE A 912 -13.61 17.51 22.38
N ASN A 913 -13.76 18.69 22.99
CA ASN A 913 -14.46 18.92 24.25
C ASN A 913 -13.78 18.28 25.47
N ARG A 914 -12.48 18.01 25.39
CA ARG A 914 -11.65 17.50 26.49
C ARG A 914 -10.56 18.50 26.87
N ALA A 915 -10.00 18.38 28.06
CA ALA A 915 -8.90 19.24 28.50
C ALA A 915 -7.56 18.76 27.95
N LEU A 916 -6.78 19.67 27.37
CA LEU A 916 -5.35 19.50 27.16
C LEU A 916 -4.63 20.01 28.42
N VAL A 917 -3.79 19.17 29.03
CA VAL A 917 -2.99 19.50 30.21
C VAL A 917 -1.52 19.46 29.82
N ILE A 918 -0.78 20.51 30.17
CA ILE A 918 0.66 20.65 29.96
C ILE A 918 1.33 20.67 31.32
N SER A 919 2.33 19.82 31.52
CA SER A 919 3.06 19.71 32.79
C SER A 919 4.17 20.74 32.91
N MET A 920 4.71 20.90 34.12
CA MET A 920 5.90 21.73 34.35
C MET A 920 7.14 21.13 33.66
N HIS A 921 8.19 21.94 33.57
CA HIS A 921 9.45 21.58 32.92
C HIS A 921 10.13 20.37 33.59
N ASN A 922 11.14 19.81 32.93
CA ASN A 922 11.95 18.68 33.41
C ASN A 922 11.12 17.41 33.70
N HIS A 923 10.13 17.10 32.85
CA HIS A 923 9.30 15.90 32.95
C HIS A 923 8.50 15.78 34.26
N SER A 924 8.18 16.92 34.89
CA SER A 924 7.33 16.96 36.08
C SER A 924 5.93 16.38 35.81
N GLU A 925 5.32 15.82 36.85
CA GLU A 925 3.93 15.33 36.84
C GLU A 925 2.93 16.44 37.22
N MET A 926 3.40 17.59 37.72
CA MET A 926 2.53 18.70 38.12
C MET A 926 2.09 19.52 36.90
N ALA A 927 0.83 19.97 36.87
CA ALA A 927 0.26 20.76 35.79
C ALA A 927 0.80 22.20 35.79
N LEU A 928 1.38 22.62 34.67
CA LEU A 928 1.72 24.02 34.40
C LEU A 928 0.48 24.80 33.97
N ALA A 929 -0.25 24.29 32.99
CA ALA A 929 -1.43 24.92 32.43
C ALA A 929 -2.35 23.90 31.76
N CYS A 930 -3.62 24.26 31.58
CA CYS A 930 -4.58 23.45 30.84
C CYS A 930 -5.63 24.34 30.18
N THR A 931 -6.23 23.82 29.10
CA THR A 931 -7.35 24.47 28.41
C THR A 931 -8.21 23.41 27.71
N ASN A 932 -9.40 23.78 27.25
CA ASN A 932 -10.28 22.86 26.55
C ASN A 932 -10.00 22.85 25.04
N ILE A 933 -9.95 21.66 24.44
CA ILE A 933 -9.85 21.45 23.01
C ILE A 933 -11.23 21.70 22.40
N LYS A 934 -11.35 22.70 21.54
CA LYS A 934 -12.62 23.10 20.91
C LYS A 934 -12.50 23.11 19.39
N LEU A 935 -13.62 23.16 18.68
CA LEU A 935 -13.62 23.34 17.23
C LEU A 935 -13.02 24.71 16.87
N ASP A 936 -12.06 24.72 15.95
CA ASP A 936 -11.44 25.93 15.43
C ASP A 936 -12.27 26.42 14.24
N LYS A 937 -13.26 27.29 14.51
CA LYS A 937 -14.10 27.87 13.45
C LYS A 937 -13.29 28.93 12.72
N HIS A 938 -13.18 28.79 11.40
CA HIS A 938 -12.46 29.76 10.57
C HIS A 938 -13.45 30.62 9.77
N LEU A 939 -13.46 31.93 10.04
CA LEU A 939 -14.26 32.93 9.32
C LEU A 939 -13.37 34.01 8.71
N LEU A 940 -13.82 34.61 7.62
CA LEU A 940 -13.09 35.63 6.87
C LEU A 940 -13.91 36.93 6.81
N SER A 941 -13.27 38.07 6.99
CA SER A 941 -13.88 39.39 6.75
C SER A 941 -12.95 40.25 5.91
N ASN A 942 -13.51 40.90 4.89
CA ASN A 942 -12.80 41.93 4.13
C ASN A 942 -13.28 43.30 4.62
N ILE A 943 -12.37 44.07 5.20
CA ILE A 943 -12.66 45.41 5.70
C ILE A 943 -11.91 46.47 4.90
N VAL A 944 -12.51 47.65 4.77
CA VAL A 944 -11.86 48.82 4.19
C VAL A 944 -11.82 49.92 5.24
N VAL A 945 -10.63 50.33 5.65
CA VAL A 945 -10.41 51.25 6.76
C VAL A 945 -9.68 52.48 6.25
N GLN A 946 -10.07 53.66 6.74
CA GLN A 946 -9.37 54.91 6.45
C GLN A 946 -8.03 54.93 7.21
N LYS A 947 -6.92 55.23 6.50
CA LYS A 947 -5.61 55.36 7.13
C LYS A 947 -5.58 56.63 7.99
N VAL A 948 -5.12 56.50 9.24
CA VAL A 948 -4.83 57.62 10.15
C VAL A 948 -3.32 57.92 10.10
N PRO A 949 -2.85 59.08 10.60
CA PRO A 949 -1.41 59.35 10.70
C PRO A 949 -0.66 58.20 11.41
N ALA A 950 0.47 57.76 10.83
CA ALA A 950 1.26 56.61 11.29
C ALA A 950 0.52 55.26 11.37
N PHE A 951 -0.51 55.07 10.53
CA PHE A 951 -1.21 53.79 10.36
C PHE A 951 -0.25 52.70 9.88
N THR A 952 -0.26 51.56 10.58
CA THR A 952 0.26 50.30 10.06
C THR A 952 -0.75 49.20 10.35
N VAL A 953 -0.80 48.17 9.51
CA VAL A 953 -1.69 47.01 9.74
C VAL A 953 -1.40 46.39 11.11
N ALA A 954 -0.12 46.27 11.50
CA ALA A 954 0.26 45.76 12.81
C ALA A 954 -0.32 46.59 13.98
N LYS A 955 -0.20 47.92 13.95
CA LYS A 955 -0.75 48.80 14.99
C LYS A 955 -2.27 48.75 15.03
N PHE A 956 -2.91 48.77 13.85
CA PHE A 956 -4.34 48.65 13.72
C PHE A 956 -4.85 47.34 14.34
N MET A 957 -4.26 46.21 13.94
CA MET A 957 -4.65 44.89 14.43
C MET A 957 -4.37 44.73 15.92
N HIS A 958 -3.24 45.24 16.43
CA HIS A 958 -2.95 45.25 17.86
C HIS A 958 -4.03 46.02 18.64
N HIS A 959 -4.40 47.22 18.19
CA HIS A 959 -5.44 48.02 18.85
C HIS A 959 -6.81 47.32 18.80
N MET A 960 -7.19 46.76 17.64
CA MET A 960 -8.46 46.03 17.51
C MET A 960 -8.52 44.79 18.41
N ARG A 961 -7.43 44.02 18.48
CA ARG A 961 -7.28 42.85 19.37
C ARG A 961 -7.44 43.24 20.85
N LEU A 962 -6.77 44.31 21.29
CA LEU A 962 -6.93 44.86 22.65
C LEU A 962 -8.39 45.24 22.96
N LYS A 963 -9.09 45.85 21.99
CA LYS A 963 -10.50 46.24 22.15
C LYS A 963 -11.43 45.03 22.24
N LEU A 964 -11.16 44.00 21.46
CA LEU A 964 -11.91 42.74 21.45
C LEU A 964 -11.51 41.77 22.57
N ASN A 965 -10.44 42.06 23.33
CA ASN A 965 -9.82 41.11 24.25
C ASN A 965 -9.49 39.78 23.57
N ALA A 966 -8.87 39.87 22.38
CA ALA A 966 -8.51 38.73 21.55
C ALA A 966 -6.99 38.67 21.35
N THR A 967 -6.46 37.45 21.18
CA THR A 967 -5.04 37.21 20.95
C THR A 967 -4.67 37.22 19.47
N GLU A 968 -3.37 37.23 19.18
CA GLU A 968 -2.88 37.36 17.81
C GLU A 968 -3.19 36.18 16.90
N TRP A 969 -3.34 34.97 17.45
CA TRP A 969 -3.69 33.76 16.70
C TRP A 969 -5.19 33.57 16.49
N LEU A 970 -6.05 34.31 17.22
CA LEU A 970 -7.51 34.26 17.06
C LEU A 970 -8.04 35.28 16.04
N VAL A 971 -7.38 36.44 15.92
CA VAL A 971 -7.75 37.48 14.94
C VAL A 971 -6.51 37.85 14.13
N VAL A 972 -6.39 37.28 12.93
CA VAL A 972 -5.15 37.25 12.12
C VAL A 972 -5.35 38.06 10.84
N PRO A 973 -4.55 39.11 10.55
CA PRO A 973 -4.60 39.78 9.25
C PRO A 973 -3.89 38.93 8.18
N GLU A 974 -4.37 38.97 6.94
CA GLU A 974 -3.62 38.47 5.79
C GLU A 974 -2.88 39.63 5.11
N ILE A 975 -1.61 39.85 5.51
CA ILE A 975 -0.83 41.02 5.10
C ILE A 975 -0.60 41.05 3.58
N HIS A 976 -0.31 39.92 2.94
CA HIS A 976 0.01 39.90 1.51
C HIS A 976 -1.18 40.14 0.57
N LYS A 977 -2.41 40.09 1.08
CA LYS A 977 -3.61 40.42 0.29
C LYS A 977 -4.15 41.81 0.58
N THR A 978 -3.45 42.62 1.38
CA THR A 978 -3.88 44.01 1.63
C THR A 978 -3.70 44.86 0.38
N LYS A 979 -4.68 45.73 0.10
CA LYS A 979 -4.65 46.63 -1.06
C LYS A 979 -4.84 48.07 -0.60
N GLU A 980 -4.00 48.97 -1.09
CA GLU A 980 -4.20 50.41 -0.89
C GLU A 980 -5.23 50.93 -1.90
N MET A 981 -6.10 51.85 -1.47
CA MET A 981 -7.23 52.36 -2.23
C MET A 981 -7.35 53.88 -2.06
N ASN A 982 -7.94 54.57 -3.05
CA ASN A 982 -8.18 56.02 -3.06
C ASN A 982 -6.91 56.85 -2.77
N ASN A 983 -5.91 56.80 -3.65
CA ASN A 983 -4.63 57.53 -3.49
C ASN A 983 -4.01 57.37 -2.10
N ASP A 984 -3.92 56.12 -1.63
CA ASP A 984 -3.34 55.73 -0.34
C ASP A 984 -4.06 56.22 0.92
N GLU A 985 -5.26 56.82 0.80
CA GLU A 985 -6.06 57.26 1.95
C GLU A 985 -6.79 56.10 2.64
N CYS A 986 -7.03 55.00 1.93
CA CYS A 986 -7.75 53.82 2.45
C CYS A 986 -6.98 52.53 2.22
N ILE A 987 -7.25 51.53 3.05
CA ILE A 987 -6.64 50.20 2.92
C ILE A 987 -7.70 49.12 3.09
N GLN A 988 -7.70 48.16 2.17
CA GLN A 988 -8.47 46.93 2.26
C GLN A 988 -7.61 45.86 2.95
N ILE A 989 -8.15 45.23 3.99
CA ILE A 989 -7.50 44.18 4.76
C ILE A 989 -8.43 42.97 4.85
N MET A 990 -7.90 41.79 4.53
CA MET A 990 -8.56 40.52 4.81
C MET A 990 -8.17 40.06 6.22
N VAL A 991 -9.15 39.80 7.07
CA VAL A 991 -8.97 39.39 8.47
C VAL A 991 -9.60 38.01 8.67
N HIS A 992 -8.82 37.11 9.25
CA HIS A 992 -9.21 35.76 9.60
C HIS A 992 -9.56 35.71 11.10
N PHE A 993 -10.68 35.07 11.42
CA PHE A 993 -11.15 34.85 12.79
C PHE A 993 -11.15 33.34 13.05
N TYR A 994 -10.48 32.94 14.13
CA TYR A 994 -10.29 31.56 14.57
C TYR A 994 -10.89 31.36 15.97
N GLY A 995 -11.04 30.10 16.38
CA GLY A 995 -11.54 29.70 17.70
C GLY A 995 -13.05 29.46 17.76
N ASP A 996 -13.54 29.00 18.92
CA ASP A 996 -14.95 28.67 19.12
C ASP A 996 -15.88 29.89 19.10
N GLU A 997 -15.33 31.06 19.48
CA GLU A 997 -15.99 32.37 19.47
C GLU A 997 -15.75 33.19 18.16
N ALA A 998 -15.24 32.59 17.09
CA ALA A 998 -14.89 33.31 15.85
C ALA A 998 -16.03 34.19 15.30
N TRP A 999 -17.29 33.72 15.36
CA TRP A 999 -18.46 34.49 14.88
C TRP A 999 -18.68 35.77 15.70
N LYS A 1000 -18.53 35.68 17.03
CA LYS A 1000 -18.63 36.83 17.93
C LYS A 1000 -17.50 37.81 17.65
N LEU A 1001 -16.26 37.33 17.55
CA LEU A 1001 -15.10 38.17 17.24
C LEU A 1001 -15.27 38.88 15.88
N GLN A 1002 -15.73 38.17 14.85
CA GLN A 1002 -15.98 38.74 13.52
C GLN A 1002 -17.08 39.80 13.56
N SER A 1003 -18.21 39.50 14.19
CA SER A 1003 -19.35 40.42 14.31
C SER A 1003 -18.97 41.70 15.07
N GLU A 1004 -18.34 41.56 16.24
CA GLU A 1004 -17.89 42.69 17.05
C GLU A 1004 -16.80 43.50 16.33
N PHE A 1005 -15.87 42.86 15.63
CA PHE A 1005 -14.84 43.52 14.83
C PHE A 1005 -15.47 44.35 13.69
N ASN A 1006 -16.38 43.77 12.90
CA ASN A 1006 -17.02 44.44 11.78
C ASN A 1006 -17.87 45.63 12.26
N ASN A 1007 -18.68 45.42 13.31
CA ASN A 1007 -19.52 46.47 13.89
C ASN A 1007 -18.68 47.63 14.49
N LEU A 1008 -17.52 47.33 15.09
CA LEU A 1008 -16.60 48.38 15.56
C LEU A 1008 -16.13 49.27 14.41
N ILE A 1009 -15.80 48.69 13.26
CA ILE A 1009 -15.33 49.44 12.08
C ILE A 1009 -16.46 50.22 11.42
N GLU A 1010 -17.67 49.65 11.35
CA GLU A 1010 -18.82 50.26 10.69
C GLU A 1010 -19.44 51.41 11.52
N TYR A 1011 -19.67 51.17 12.82
CA TYR A 1011 -20.39 52.11 13.69
C TYR A 1011 -19.48 52.95 14.59
N GLY A 1012 -18.17 52.66 14.65
CA GLY A 1012 -17.20 53.34 15.52
C GLY A 1012 -17.34 53.01 17.02
N SER A 1013 -18.44 52.37 17.41
CA SER A 1013 -18.67 51.90 18.78
C SER A 1013 -19.66 50.74 18.83
N ILE A 1014 -19.47 49.83 19.79
CA ILE A 1014 -20.37 48.70 20.04
C ILE A 1014 -20.54 48.50 21.55
N LYS A 1015 -21.68 47.98 21.99
CA LYS A 1015 -21.79 47.40 23.34
C LYS A 1015 -21.42 45.92 23.27
N ARG A 1016 -20.49 45.47 24.12
CA ARG A 1016 -20.11 44.06 24.22
C ARG A 1016 -21.34 43.19 24.46
N THR A 1017 -21.39 42.09 23.75
CA THR A 1017 -22.46 41.09 23.90
C THR A 1017 -22.45 40.41 25.27
N THR A 1018 -21.29 40.32 25.93
CA THR A 1018 -21.11 39.58 27.19
C THR A 1018 -21.41 40.38 28.45
N ASN A 1019 -21.04 41.66 28.50
CA ASN A 1019 -21.13 42.48 29.72
C ASN A 1019 -21.70 43.89 29.47
N GLY A 1020 -22.16 44.19 28.25
CA GLY A 1020 -22.74 45.48 27.89
C GLY A 1020 -21.76 46.67 27.84
N GLN A 1021 -20.46 46.42 28.03
CA GLN A 1021 -19.43 47.45 28.03
C GLN A 1021 -19.35 48.13 26.66
N LEU A 1022 -19.44 49.47 26.64
CA LEU A 1022 -19.29 50.24 25.41
C LEU A 1022 -17.80 50.29 24.99
N ILE A 1023 -17.48 49.68 23.87
CA ILE A 1023 -16.17 49.74 23.23
C ILE A 1023 -16.24 50.77 22.10
N LYS A 1024 -15.22 51.62 21.98
CA LYS A 1024 -15.09 52.60 20.90
C LYS A 1024 -13.77 52.42 20.17
N THR A 1025 -13.78 52.71 18.87
CA THR A 1025 -12.58 52.82 18.03
C THR A 1025 -12.59 54.16 17.30
N TYR A 1026 -11.41 54.72 17.05
CA TYR A 1026 -11.26 55.91 16.21
C TYR A 1026 -11.09 55.56 14.73
N TYR A 1027 -10.89 54.28 14.41
CA TYR A 1027 -10.84 53.78 13.02
C TYR A 1027 -12.23 53.80 12.43
N LYS A 1028 -12.36 54.36 11.22
CA LYS A 1028 -13.63 54.46 10.50
C LYS A 1028 -13.57 53.62 9.23
N SER A 1029 -14.69 53.01 8.88
CA SER A 1029 -14.87 52.44 7.55
C SER A 1029 -14.69 53.52 6.48
N CYS A 1030 -13.92 53.20 5.44
CA CYS A 1030 -13.77 54.07 4.29
C CYS A 1030 -15.04 53.96 3.43
N LYS A 1031 -15.90 54.98 3.46
CA LYS A 1031 -17.09 55.05 2.60
C LYS A 1031 -16.62 55.44 1.19
N ILE A 1032 -16.56 54.45 0.30
CA ILE A 1032 -16.38 54.71 -1.13
C ILE A 1032 -17.65 55.43 -1.59
N GLY A 1033 -17.54 56.69 -2.00
CA GLY A 1033 -18.63 57.41 -2.65
C GLY A 1033 -19.10 56.62 -3.88
N LYS A 1034 -20.42 56.49 -4.04
CA LYS A 1034 -21.02 55.87 -5.23
C LYS A 1034 -20.57 56.56 -6.51
#